data_AF-A0A7J2PKC6-F1
#
_entry.id   AF-A0A7J2PKC6-F1
#
_cell.length_a   1.000
_cell.length_b   1.000
_cell.length_c   1.000
_cell.angle_alpha   90.00
_cell.angle_beta   90.00
_cell.angle_gamma   90.00
#
_symmetry.space_group_name_H-M   'P 1'
#
loop_
_entity.id
_entity.type
_entity.pdbx_description
1 polymer ?
#
loop_
_entity_poly.entity_id
_entity_poly.type
_entity_poly.pdbx_seq_one_letter_code
_entity_poly.pdbx_strand_id
1 'polypeptide(L)'
;MVSDKNILFLEKQLKTLGQKVRIDILKKLKNSQNDISFSKLQKDVLEGNSSTVNLSFHLNALKKCELINNTEDGYYITQLGKKIFENILSIERILGEKSKSKMIRTSKYSKELFDPSKIEEFLITEGDMELFLARQIAREVEDRLANLNIEYLTAPLMREYINAILLENGLEEVRHKLTRLGTPPYEIFKLFNSMDSRLTPEKFINKLGSDVSEQFLLLNLIPKNLADLYLSGEIALLNLNYWSLRPLSLYISSETILSFISKKHPAFTNKFETSRDCVNTILYFFDFLYQVKPFYSEDALLGGFKSQFLNYVLNNDSHVTDLLTSQFLRFNQCFLDDKQHITLEFKNNSGDPTSKLFFKSLAEKFPLKRGPLLLWGYSSFLEDKLQEIKHNDLFSHLLKDNVVLYNNDGFNLLNSTNIKICNPKQNKIILDKILINLHMISVEANQNDDIFFDLLQKKLDSVFELFQLKKNFVKKRLGTISEWESLIPHIFGEKKESIMNNSIKSVSFFGLNKAVLNHCGIELDRTESSASFALKSLTLMKNLINEKNETENDSFILSQPHDDKYLSDSWSNGVFNPEAPSKAYTSKIIRENSSLSLVKKVSLFKKFENIIDGGTIFNPKITEINAFKKYLNLLYTSKIGAISFRNY
;
A
#
# COMPACT_ATOMS: atom_id res chain seq x y z
N MET A 1 -63.42 44.47 -23.37
CA MET A 1 -64.45 43.90 -22.47
C MET A 1 -64.07 42.56 -21.80
N VAL A 2 -63.09 41.78 -22.31
CA VAL A 2 -62.66 40.52 -21.67
C VAL A 2 -61.64 40.72 -20.52
N SER A 3 -60.85 41.80 -20.54
CA SER A 3 -59.83 42.09 -19.51
C SER A 3 -60.43 42.42 -18.13
N ASP A 4 -61.47 43.26 -18.06
CA ASP A 4 -62.02 43.74 -16.78
C ASP A 4 -62.76 42.63 -16.01
N LYS A 5 -63.41 41.70 -16.71
CA LYS A 5 -64.04 40.52 -16.09
C LYS A 5 -63.02 39.58 -15.48
N ASN A 6 -61.88 39.36 -16.15
CA ASN A 6 -60.81 38.50 -15.64
C ASN A 6 -60.08 39.14 -14.45
N ILE A 7 -59.91 40.46 -14.46
CA ILE A 7 -59.32 41.20 -13.34
C ILE A 7 -60.25 41.15 -12.11
N LEU A 8 -61.55 41.40 -12.27
CA LEU A 8 -62.52 41.26 -11.17
C LEU A 8 -62.57 39.83 -10.61
N PHE A 9 -62.48 38.83 -11.49
CA PHE A 9 -62.47 37.42 -11.09
C PHE A 9 -61.20 37.06 -10.30
N LEU A 10 -60.04 37.52 -10.76
CA LEU A 10 -58.76 37.36 -10.06
C LEU A 10 -58.77 38.05 -8.69
N GLU A 11 -59.25 39.29 -8.62
CA GLU A 11 -59.35 40.05 -7.37
C GLU A 11 -60.24 39.31 -6.35
N LYS A 12 -61.38 38.78 -6.80
CA LYS A 12 -62.29 37.99 -5.97
C LYS A 12 -61.66 36.69 -5.48
N GLN A 13 -60.86 36.01 -6.30
CA GLN A 13 -60.13 34.81 -5.89
C GLN A 13 -59.05 35.13 -4.86
N LEU A 14 -58.25 36.17 -5.08
CA LEU A 14 -57.20 36.61 -4.15
C LEU A 14 -57.79 37.08 -2.81
N LYS A 15 -58.87 37.86 -2.83
CA LYS A 15 -59.59 38.29 -1.61
C LYS A 15 -60.18 37.11 -0.84
N THR A 16 -60.60 36.08 -1.56
CA THR A 16 -61.08 34.82 -0.97
C THR A 16 -59.92 34.05 -0.31
N LEU A 17 -58.78 33.97 -0.98
CA LEU A 17 -57.60 33.24 -0.52
C LEU A 17 -56.80 33.96 0.58
N GLY A 18 -57.02 35.26 0.78
CA GLY A 18 -56.32 36.07 1.80
C GLY A 18 -56.55 35.66 3.27
N GLN A 19 -57.37 34.64 3.54
CA GLN A 19 -57.57 34.10 4.89
C GLN A 19 -56.80 32.78 5.06
N LYS A 20 -55.93 32.72 6.08
CA LYS A 20 -55.10 31.54 6.42
C LYS A 20 -55.89 30.23 6.43
N VAL A 21 -57.05 30.21 7.10
CA VAL A 21 -57.95 29.04 7.19
C VAL A 21 -58.30 28.45 5.83
N ARG A 22 -58.49 29.28 4.80
CA ARG A 22 -58.86 28.80 3.45
C ARG A 22 -57.68 28.21 2.70
N ILE A 23 -56.46 28.71 2.94
CA ILE A 23 -55.22 28.11 2.42
C ILE A 23 -54.99 26.75 3.08
N ASP A 24 -55.23 26.65 4.39
CA ASP A 24 -55.11 25.38 5.13
C ASP A 24 -56.13 24.32 4.66
N ILE A 25 -57.37 24.73 4.36
CA ILE A 25 -58.39 23.86 3.73
C ILE A 25 -57.88 23.32 2.38
N LEU A 26 -57.37 24.20 1.49
CA LEU A 26 -56.86 23.77 0.19
C LEU A 26 -55.65 22.84 0.31
N LYS A 27 -54.75 23.10 1.28
CA LYS A 27 -53.60 22.24 1.58
C LYS A 27 -54.02 20.83 1.99
N LYS A 28 -55.03 20.71 2.86
CA LYS A 28 -55.58 19.42 3.29
C LYS A 28 -56.26 18.68 2.15
N LEU A 29 -57.09 19.38 1.37
CA LEU A 29 -57.81 18.79 0.24
C LEU A 29 -56.88 18.33 -0.89
N LYS A 30 -55.77 19.04 -1.15
CA LYS A 30 -54.77 18.64 -2.15
C LYS A 30 -54.02 17.37 -1.77
N ASN A 31 -53.72 17.20 -0.48
CA ASN A 31 -52.94 16.07 0.02
C ASN A 31 -53.78 14.79 0.22
N SER A 32 -55.09 14.86 0.04
CA SER A 32 -55.99 13.72 0.14
C SER A 32 -56.28 13.13 -1.24
N GLN A 33 -56.24 11.79 -1.32
CA GLN A 33 -56.68 11.06 -2.52
C GLN A 33 -58.21 10.92 -2.59
N ASN A 34 -58.88 11.03 -1.45
CA ASN A 34 -60.33 10.87 -1.31
C ASN A 34 -60.97 12.16 -0.79
N ASP A 35 -62.29 12.28 -0.96
CA ASP A 35 -63.09 13.38 -0.45
C ASP A 35 -63.02 13.43 1.09
N ILE A 36 -62.93 14.66 1.64
CA ILE A 36 -62.76 14.87 3.08
C ILE A 36 -64.08 15.33 3.69
N SER A 37 -64.59 14.59 4.67
CA SER A 37 -65.82 14.95 5.39
C SER A 37 -65.68 16.27 6.16
N PHE A 38 -66.82 16.94 6.38
CA PHE A 38 -66.87 18.21 7.10
C PHE A 38 -66.23 18.11 8.50
N SER A 39 -66.57 17.07 9.26
CA SER A 39 -66.03 16.87 10.62
C SER A 39 -64.52 16.66 10.64
N LYS A 40 -63.96 16.00 9.60
CA LYS A 40 -62.52 15.79 9.46
C LYS A 40 -61.80 17.10 9.10
N LEU A 41 -62.34 17.87 8.16
CA LEU A 41 -61.81 19.22 7.87
C LEU A 41 -61.87 20.15 9.08
N GLN A 42 -62.97 20.09 9.85
CA GLN A 42 -63.13 20.90 11.05
C GLN A 42 -62.07 20.57 12.11
N LYS A 43 -61.79 19.28 12.31
CA LYS A 43 -60.74 18.82 13.22
C LYS A 43 -59.34 19.22 12.73
N ASP A 44 -59.06 19.00 11.46
CA ASP A 44 -57.71 19.11 10.88
C ASP A 44 -57.27 20.55 10.59
N VAL A 45 -58.22 21.50 10.50
CA VAL A 45 -57.95 22.91 10.17
C VAL A 45 -58.11 23.82 11.39
N LEU A 46 -58.97 23.50 12.36
CA LEU A 46 -59.33 24.42 13.46
C LEU A 46 -58.77 24.05 14.85
N GLU A 47 -57.99 22.97 14.98
CA GLU A 47 -57.23 22.58 16.19
C GLU A 47 -57.92 22.94 17.53
N GLY A 48 -59.17 22.50 17.73
CA GLY A 48 -59.88 22.66 19.01
C GLY A 48 -60.54 24.02 19.29
N ASN A 49 -60.42 25.03 18.42
CA ASN A 49 -61.13 26.32 18.54
C ASN A 49 -62.50 26.29 17.84
N SER A 50 -63.41 25.45 18.32
CA SER A 50 -64.67 25.11 17.64
C SER A 50 -65.80 26.16 17.76
N SER A 51 -65.64 27.24 18.53
CA SER A 51 -66.74 28.15 18.86
C SER A 51 -66.73 29.51 18.14
N THR A 52 -65.68 29.88 17.40
CA THR A 52 -65.58 31.24 16.80
C THR A 52 -65.38 31.27 15.29
N VAL A 53 -64.95 30.17 14.66
CA VAL A 53 -64.68 30.13 13.21
C VAL A 53 -65.74 29.30 12.50
N ASN A 54 -66.60 29.98 11.74
CA ASN A 54 -67.63 29.32 10.94
C ASN A 54 -67.01 28.62 9.72
N LEU A 55 -66.61 27.35 9.85
CA LEU A 55 -66.01 26.57 8.75
C LEU A 55 -66.90 26.54 7.49
N SER A 56 -68.23 26.45 7.66
CA SER A 56 -69.18 26.46 6.55
C SER A 56 -69.10 27.75 5.73
N PHE A 57 -68.81 28.89 6.38
CA PHE A 57 -68.59 30.16 5.70
C PHE A 57 -67.34 30.12 4.81
N HIS A 58 -66.25 29.51 5.28
CA HIS A 58 -65.02 29.38 4.50
C HIS A 58 -65.18 28.41 3.32
N LEU A 59 -65.83 27.27 3.54
CA LEU A 59 -66.12 26.29 2.48
C LEU A 59 -67.03 26.88 1.40
N ASN A 60 -68.08 27.60 1.80
CA ASN A 60 -68.97 28.28 0.86
C ASN A 60 -68.24 29.37 0.05
N ALA A 61 -67.32 30.11 0.67
CA ALA A 61 -66.52 31.12 -0.03
C ALA A 61 -65.57 30.49 -1.07
N LEU A 62 -64.92 29.38 -0.72
CA LEU A 62 -64.06 28.63 -1.62
C LEU A 62 -64.85 28.00 -2.78
N LYS A 63 -66.05 27.46 -2.49
CA LYS A 63 -66.95 26.87 -3.50
C LYS A 63 -67.48 27.92 -4.47
N LYS A 64 -67.86 29.11 -3.99
CA LYS A 64 -68.27 30.27 -4.82
C LYS A 64 -67.18 30.76 -5.78
N CYS A 65 -65.92 30.44 -5.51
CA CYS A 65 -64.78 30.77 -6.38
C CYS A 65 -64.30 29.56 -7.19
N GLU A 66 -65.06 28.46 -7.19
CA GLU A 66 -64.77 27.22 -7.91
C GLU A 66 -63.42 26.58 -7.53
N LEU A 67 -62.89 26.88 -6.34
CA LEU A 67 -61.62 26.34 -5.86
C LEU A 67 -61.80 24.95 -5.24
N ILE A 68 -62.96 24.69 -4.66
CA ILE A 68 -63.35 23.39 -4.09
C ILE A 68 -64.76 23.04 -4.54
N ASN A 69 -65.11 21.77 -4.44
CA ASN A 69 -66.48 21.30 -4.58
C ASN A 69 -66.76 20.18 -3.56
N ASN A 70 -67.98 19.63 -3.54
CA ASN A 70 -68.34 18.55 -2.63
C ASN A 70 -69.20 17.48 -3.32
N THR A 71 -69.11 16.28 -2.79
CA THR A 71 -69.96 15.12 -3.07
C THR A 71 -70.78 14.77 -1.82
N GLU A 72 -71.43 13.61 -1.83
CA GLU A 72 -72.07 13.01 -0.65
C GLU A 72 -71.03 12.60 0.42
N ASP A 73 -69.82 12.22 -0.01
CA ASP A 73 -68.77 11.69 0.86
C ASP A 73 -67.87 12.79 1.47
N GLY A 74 -67.87 14.00 0.90
CA GLY A 74 -67.11 15.12 1.46
C GLY A 74 -66.75 16.20 0.45
N TYR A 75 -65.71 16.97 0.78
CA TYR A 75 -65.18 18.04 -0.06
C TYR A 75 -63.92 17.60 -0.79
N TYR A 76 -63.71 18.11 -2.01
CA TYR A 76 -62.52 17.92 -2.82
C TYR A 76 -62.07 19.22 -3.49
N ILE A 77 -60.78 19.30 -3.82
CA ILE A 77 -60.21 20.45 -4.53
C ILE A 77 -60.41 20.31 -6.05
N THR A 78 -60.86 21.36 -6.72
CA THR A 78 -61.06 21.35 -8.18
C THR A 78 -59.71 21.44 -8.93
N GLN A 79 -59.71 21.20 -10.24
CA GLN A 79 -58.51 21.41 -11.07
C GLN A 79 -58.02 22.88 -11.03
N LEU A 80 -58.96 23.83 -11.01
CA LEU A 80 -58.66 25.26 -10.85
C LEU A 80 -58.03 25.54 -9.48
N GLY A 81 -58.63 25.00 -8.41
CA GLY A 81 -58.11 25.11 -7.05
C GLY A 81 -56.70 24.54 -6.92
N LYS A 82 -56.42 23.39 -7.54
CA LYS A 82 -55.08 22.79 -7.59
C LYS A 82 -54.07 23.73 -8.22
N LYS A 83 -54.34 24.24 -9.43
CA LYS A 83 -53.44 25.16 -10.15
C LYS A 83 -53.17 26.44 -9.37
N ILE A 84 -54.21 27.05 -8.79
CA ILE A 84 -54.07 28.28 -8.00
C ILE A 84 -53.29 28.03 -6.71
N PHE A 85 -53.54 26.91 -6.04
CA PHE A 85 -52.81 26.55 -4.82
C PHE A 85 -51.33 26.26 -5.08
N GLU A 86 -50.96 25.66 -6.22
CA GLU A 86 -49.55 25.54 -6.62
C GLU A 86 -48.86 26.90 -6.76
N ASN A 87 -49.54 27.89 -7.35
CA ASN A 87 -49.01 29.25 -7.46
C ASN A 87 -48.87 29.94 -6.08
N ILE A 88 -49.76 29.63 -5.13
CA ILE A 88 -49.61 30.10 -3.75
C ILE A 88 -48.37 29.47 -3.10
N LEU A 89 -48.15 28.16 -3.28
CA LEU A 89 -46.96 27.48 -2.78
C LEU A 89 -45.68 28.04 -3.41
N SER A 90 -45.69 28.43 -4.69
CA SER A 90 -44.53 29.09 -5.29
C SER A 90 -44.28 30.47 -4.68
N ILE A 91 -45.32 31.24 -4.38
CA ILE A 91 -45.18 32.52 -3.66
C ILE A 91 -44.64 32.29 -2.23
N GLU A 92 -45.15 31.28 -1.52
CA GLU A 92 -44.66 30.91 -0.19
C GLU A 92 -43.18 30.49 -0.21
N ARG A 93 -42.73 29.77 -1.24
CA ARG A 93 -41.31 29.43 -1.45
C ARG A 93 -40.45 30.67 -1.68
N ILE A 94 -40.87 31.58 -2.55
CA ILE A 94 -40.17 32.86 -2.82
C ILE A 94 -40.05 33.70 -1.54
N LEU A 95 -41.09 33.73 -0.71
CA LEU A 95 -41.07 34.42 0.58
C LEU A 95 -40.21 33.68 1.61
N GLY A 96 -40.16 32.35 1.56
CA GLY A 96 -39.36 31.48 2.43
C GLY A 96 -37.85 31.53 2.16
N GLU A 97 -37.43 31.67 0.90
CA GLU A 97 -36.02 31.78 0.47
C GLU A 97 -35.28 32.94 1.16
N LYS A 98 -35.98 34.04 1.49
CA LYS A 98 -35.40 35.16 2.24
C LYS A 98 -35.15 34.88 3.74
N SER A 99 -35.59 33.74 4.29
CA SER A 99 -35.68 33.53 5.74
C SER A 99 -34.97 32.30 6.32
N LYS A 100 -34.37 31.41 5.52
CA LYS A 100 -33.70 30.20 6.04
C LYS A 100 -32.18 30.28 5.94
N SER A 101 -31.52 30.71 7.02
CA SER A 101 -30.07 30.54 7.16
C SER A 101 -29.76 29.06 7.46
N LYS A 102 -29.11 28.34 6.54
CA LYS A 102 -28.72 26.93 6.76
C LYS A 102 -27.47 26.87 7.63
N MET A 103 -27.44 25.95 8.61
CA MET A 103 -26.30 25.76 9.50
C MET A 103 -25.48 24.54 9.08
N ILE A 104 -24.16 24.70 8.96
CA ILE A 104 -23.20 23.62 8.71
C ILE A 104 -22.44 23.33 10.01
N ARG A 105 -22.28 22.04 10.36
CA ARG A 105 -21.25 21.65 11.34
C ARG A 105 -19.94 21.39 10.62
N THR A 106 -18.96 22.21 10.93
CA THR A 106 -17.62 22.10 10.35
C THR A 106 -16.89 20.88 10.88
N SER A 107 -15.79 20.51 10.21
CA SER A 107 -14.84 19.50 10.65
C SER A 107 -14.21 19.80 12.02
N LYS A 108 -14.32 21.04 12.52
CA LYS A 108 -13.88 21.47 13.86
C LYS A 108 -14.96 21.37 14.94
N TYR A 109 -16.08 20.70 14.65
CA TYR A 109 -17.23 20.56 15.53
C TYR A 109 -17.92 21.89 15.92
N SER A 110 -17.62 23.01 15.25
CA SER A 110 -18.35 24.29 15.36
C SER A 110 -19.58 24.29 14.45
N LYS A 111 -20.63 25.02 14.84
CA LYS A 111 -21.77 25.31 13.97
C LYS A 111 -21.56 26.68 13.32
N GLU A 112 -21.57 26.72 12.00
CA GLU A 112 -21.37 27.94 11.20
C GLU A 112 -22.51 28.12 10.21
N LEU A 113 -22.74 29.37 9.77
CA LEU A 113 -23.66 29.64 8.68
C LEU A 113 -23.08 29.13 7.36
N PHE A 114 -23.96 28.67 6.48
CA PHE A 114 -23.60 28.32 5.11
C PHE A 114 -23.03 29.54 4.37
N ASP A 115 -21.87 29.37 3.76
CA ASP A 115 -21.16 30.40 2.99
C ASP A 115 -20.63 29.78 1.68
N PRO A 116 -21.16 30.16 0.51
CA PRO A 116 -20.71 29.69 -0.80
C PRO A 116 -19.22 29.95 -1.05
N SER A 117 -18.66 31.02 -0.49
CA SER A 117 -17.26 31.41 -0.67
C SER A 117 -16.31 30.33 -0.16
N LYS A 118 -16.71 29.59 0.89
CA LYS A 118 -15.94 28.46 1.43
C LYS A 118 -15.94 27.25 0.50
N ILE A 119 -16.99 27.07 -0.31
CA ILE A 119 -17.04 26.01 -1.32
C ILE A 119 -16.12 26.37 -2.48
N GLU A 120 -16.16 27.63 -2.93
CA GLU A 120 -15.23 28.14 -3.95
C GLU A 120 -13.77 27.96 -3.50
N GLU A 121 -13.41 28.41 -2.30
CA GLU A 121 -12.06 28.23 -1.73
C GLU A 121 -11.69 26.75 -1.63
N PHE A 122 -12.59 25.90 -1.15
CA PHE A 122 -12.40 24.46 -1.06
C PHE A 122 -12.09 23.81 -2.43
N LEU A 123 -12.85 24.17 -3.48
CA LEU A 123 -12.65 23.66 -4.84
C LEU A 123 -11.34 24.15 -5.46
N ILE A 124 -10.93 25.39 -5.19
CA ILE A 124 -9.65 25.95 -5.66
C ILE A 124 -8.48 25.28 -4.93
N THR A 125 -8.54 25.20 -3.61
CA THR A 125 -7.40 24.77 -2.79
C THR A 125 -7.19 23.26 -2.78
N GLU A 126 -8.25 22.47 -2.61
CA GLU A 126 -8.16 21.00 -2.58
C GLU A 126 -8.44 20.38 -3.95
N GLY A 127 -9.35 20.97 -4.72
CA GLY A 127 -9.72 20.49 -6.05
C GLY A 127 -8.80 20.97 -7.17
N ASP A 128 -7.93 21.97 -6.89
CA ASP A 128 -7.05 22.60 -7.87
C ASP A 128 -7.84 22.98 -9.14
N MET A 129 -8.98 23.64 -8.88
CA MET A 129 -9.95 24.09 -9.88
C MET A 129 -9.78 25.58 -10.17
N GLU A 130 -9.91 25.98 -11.44
CA GLU A 130 -9.88 27.40 -11.80
C GLU A 130 -11.01 28.19 -11.15
N LEU A 131 -10.72 29.44 -10.78
CA LEU A 131 -11.62 30.36 -10.07
C LEU A 131 -13.02 30.45 -10.70
N PHE A 132 -13.10 30.57 -12.03
CA PHE A 132 -14.38 30.71 -12.72
C PHE A 132 -15.25 29.45 -12.59
N LEU A 133 -14.66 28.28 -12.81
CA LEU A 133 -15.36 27.00 -12.70
C LEU A 133 -15.73 26.69 -11.25
N ALA A 134 -14.84 27.02 -10.30
CA ALA A 134 -15.10 26.87 -8.87
C ALA A 134 -16.31 27.70 -8.42
N ARG A 135 -16.44 28.94 -8.91
CA ARG A 135 -17.62 29.78 -8.68
C ARG A 135 -18.89 29.20 -9.27
N GLN A 136 -18.81 28.66 -10.48
CA GLN A 136 -19.97 28.06 -11.15
C GLN A 136 -20.49 26.86 -10.35
N ILE A 137 -19.59 25.94 -9.96
CA ILE A 137 -19.95 24.77 -9.15
C ILE A 137 -20.41 25.19 -7.75
N ALA A 138 -19.77 26.16 -7.10
CA ALA A 138 -20.19 26.65 -5.79
C ALA A 138 -21.62 27.22 -5.80
N ARG A 139 -21.97 27.98 -6.85
CA ARG A 139 -23.35 28.48 -7.05
C ARG A 139 -24.33 27.35 -7.28
N GLU A 140 -23.98 26.37 -8.10
CA GLU A 140 -24.83 25.20 -8.31
C GLU A 140 -25.06 24.41 -7.01
N VAL A 141 -24.00 24.25 -6.20
CA VAL A 141 -24.11 23.63 -4.87
C VAL A 141 -25.04 24.44 -3.98
N GLU A 142 -24.92 25.77 -3.95
CA GLU A 142 -25.80 26.67 -3.20
C GLU A 142 -27.26 26.54 -3.65
N ASP A 143 -27.54 26.63 -4.94
CA ASP A 143 -28.89 26.57 -5.50
C ASP A 143 -29.56 25.22 -5.22
N ARG A 144 -28.83 24.11 -5.43
CA ARG A 144 -29.37 22.78 -5.17
C ARG A 144 -29.53 22.55 -3.66
N LEU A 145 -28.60 23.01 -2.82
CA LEU A 145 -28.75 22.94 -1.39
C LEU A 145 -29.97 23.74 -0.94
N ALA A 146 -30.20 24.95 -1.45
CA ALA A 146 -31.34 25.80 -1.09
C ALA A 146 -32.67 25.04 -1.22
N ASN A 147 -32.82 24.26 -2.29
CA ASN A 147 -34.00 23.45 -2.60
C ASN A 147 -34.17 22.19 -1.74
N LEU A 148 -33.13 21.75 -1.02
CA LEU A 148 -33.21 20.60 -0.12
C LEU A 148 -33.80 20.99 1.24
N ASN A 149 -34.73 20.17 1.75
CA ASN A 149 -35.31 20.33 3.08
C ASN A 149 -34.38 19.76 4.17
N ILE A 150 -33.13 20.23 4.18
CA ILE A 150 -32.09 19.84 5.13
C ILE A 150 -31.78 21.04 6.02
N GLU A 151 -32.00 20.89 7.32
CA GLU A 151 -31.72 21.93 8.31
C GLU A 151 -30.23 21.97 8.71
N TYR A 152 -29.52 20.86 8.49
CA TYR A 152 -28.20 20.63 9.05
C TYR A 152 -27.36 19.67 8.21
N LEU A 153 -26.12 20.05 7.92
CA LEU A 153 -25.12 19.24 7.19
C LEU A 153 -23.79 19.20 7.93
N THR A 154 -23.09 18.07 7.82
CA THR A 154 -21.71 17.92 8.30
C THR A 154 -20.72 18.17 7.17
N ALA A 155 -19.50 18.63 7.47
CA ALA A 155 -18.47 18.84 6.46
C ALA A 155 -18.18 17.59 5.57
N PRO A 156 -18.13 16.34 6.09
CA PRO A 156 -18.01 15.15 5.24
C PRO A 156 -19.19 14.98 4.28
N LEU A 157 -20.43 15.18 4.75
CA LEU A 157 -21.62 15.06 3.91
C LEU A 157 -21.69 16.17 2.85
N MET A 158 -21.23 17.38 3.18
CA MET A 158 -21.05 18.47 2.21
C MET A 158 -20.06 18.09 1.12
N ARG A 159 -18.92 17.49 1.48
CA ARG A 159 -17.93 17.02 0.50
C ARG A 159 -18.52 15.94 -0.41
N GLU A 160 -19.23 14.97 0.15
CA GLU A 160 -19.91 13.93 -0.64
C GLU A 160 -20.92 14.53 -1.62
N TYR A 161 -21.68 15.53 -1.17
CA TYR A 161 -22.64 16.24 -1.99
C TYR A 161 -21.97 17.01 -3.14
N ILE A 162 -20.89 17.73 -2.85
CA ILE A 162 -20.08 18.44 -3.86
C ILE A 162 -19.49 17.43 -4.87
N ASN A 163 -18.94 16.31 -4.38
CA ASN A 163 -18.38 15.27 -5.25
C ASN A 163 -19.42 14.66 -6.19
N ALA A 164 -20.69 14.52 -5.75
CA ALA A 164 -21.77 14.09 -6.63
C ALA A 164 -22.04 15.12 -7.75
N ILE A 165 -22.09 16.41 -7.42
CA ILE A 165 -22.27 17.49 -8.41
C ILE A 165 -21.09 17.56 -9.39
N LEU A 166 -19.86 17.37 -8.92
CA LEU A 166 -18.67 17.31 -9.78
C LEU A 166 -18.76 16.16 -10.79
N LEU A 167 -19.21 14.98 -10.35
CA LEU A 167 -19.42 13.83 -11.23
C LEU A 167 -20.51 14.10 -12.28
N GLU A 168 -21.63 14.68 -11.88
CA GLU A 168 -22.72 15.03 -12.81
C GLU A 168 -22.28 16.05 -13.87
N ASN A 169 -21.32 16.92 -13.54
CA ASN A 169 -20.73 17.89 -14.46
C ASN A 169 -19.53 17.33 -15.27
N GLY A 170 -19.22 16.04 -15.16
CA GLY A 170 -18.09 15.41 -15.86
C GLY A 170 -16.71 15.84 -15.35
N LEU A 171 -16.63 16.42 -14.14
CA LEU A 171 -15.40 16.90 -13.51
C LEU A 171 -14.73 15.80 -12.67
N GLU A 172 -14.50 14.64 -13.30
CA GLU A 172 -13.98 13.43 -12.64
C GLU A 172 -12.60 13.65 -12.02
N GLU A 173 -11.72 14.39 -12.70
CA GLU A 173 -10.36 14.69 -12.23
C GLU A 173 -10.36 15.54 -10.95
N VAL A 174 -11.29 16.50 -10.85
CA VAL A 174 -11.40 17.32 -9.63
C VAL A 174 -12.01 16.48 -8.50
N ARG A 175 -13.06 15.70 -8.79
CA ARG A 175 -13.62 14.75 -7.81
C ARG A 175 -12.55 13.78 -7.31
N HIS A 176 -11.66 13.31 -8.17
CA HIS A 176 -10.59 12.40 -7.80
C HIS A 176 -9.67 13.02 -6.74
N LYS A 177 -9.23 14.28 -6.93
CA LYS A 177 -8.43 15.03 -5.94
C LYS A 177 -9.14 15.21 -4.58
N LEU A 178 -10.47 15.30 -4.59
CA LEU A 178 -11.29 15.46 -3.38
C LEU A 178 -11.66 14.14 -2.69
N THR A 179 -11.17 12.99 -3.19
CA THR A 179 -11.45 11.67 -2.63
C THR A 179 -10.89 11.57 -1.21
N ARG A 180 -11.72 11.07 -0.29
CA ARG A 180 -11.30 10.80 1.08
C ARG A 180 -10.59 9.46 1.15
N LEU A 181 -9.43 9.45 1.79
CA LEU A 181 -8.66 8.24 2.09
C LEU A 181 -9.04 7.71 3.47
N GLY A 182 -9.21 6.39 3.59
CA GLY A 182 -9.68 5.80 4.83
C GLY A 182 -10.15 4.36 4.71
N THR A 183 -10.22 3.68 5.86
CA THR A 183 -10.85 2.36 5.99
C THR A 183 -12.33 2.53 6.32
N PRO A 184 -13.25 1.83 5.63
CA PRO A 184 -14.67 1.88 5.95
C PRO A 184 -14.97 1.48 7.40
N PRO A 185 -15.92 2.13 8.11
CA PRO A 185 -16.21 1.82 9.52
C PRO A 185 -16.53 0.35 9.77
N TYR A 186 -17.22 -0.32 8.85
CA TYR A 186 -17.53 -1.75 8.96
C TYR A 186 -16.27 -2.62 9.04
N GLU A 187 -15.26 -2.34 8.21
CA GLU A 187 -13.99 -3.07 8.23
C GLU A 187 -13.22 -2.82 9.52
N ILE A 188 -13.24 -1.57 10.02
CA ILE A 188 -12.65 -1.23 11.31
C ILE A 188 -13.35 -1.99 12.44
N PHE A 189 -14.68 -2.08 12.46
CA PHE A 189 -15.42 -2.86 13.44
C PHE A 189 -15.11 -4.36 13.34
N LYS A 190 -14.97 -4.90 12.13
CA LYS A 190 -14.57 -6.30 11.92
C LYS A 190 -13.17 -6.56 12.50
N LEU A 191 -12.22 -5.66 12.26
CA LEU A 191 -10.86 -5.76 12.79
C LEU A 191 -10.85 -5.61 14.32
N PHE A 192 -11.58 -4.62 14.85
CA PHE A 192 -11.67 -4.33 16.28
C PHE A 192 -12.27 -5.50 17.07
N ASN A 193 -13.29 -6.15 16.52
CA ASN A 193 -13.95 -7.31 17.14
C ASN A 193 -13.27 -8.64 16.80
N SER A 194 -12.13 -8.63 16.12
CA SER A 194 -11.45 -9.88 15.74
C SER A 194 -10.90 -10.60 16.98
N MET A 195 -11.00 -11.93 16.97
CA MET A 195 -10.45 -12.78 18.04
C MET A 195 -8.97 -13.18 17.77
N ASP A 196 -8.28 -12.50 16.85
CA ASP A 196 -6.86 -12.78 16.55
C ASP A 196 -5.99 -12.25 17.68
N SER A 197 -5.47 -13.16 18.50
CA SER A 197 -4.58 -12.85 19.63
C SER A 197 -3.29 -12.14 19.24
N ARG A 198 -2.93 -12.10 17.95
CA ARG A 198 -1.76 -11.40 17.44
C ARG A 198 -2.01 -9.93 17.12
N LEU A 199 -3.26 -9.46 17.15
CA LEU A 199 -3.62 -8.07 16.88
C LEU A 199 -3.44 -7.21 18.15
N THR A 200 -2.28 -6.59 18.30
CA THR A 200 -2.02 -5.62 19.38
C THR A 200 -2.57 -4.23 19.01
N PRO A 201 -2.71 -3.29 19.97
CA PRO A 201 -3.07 -1.90 19.69
C PRO A 201 -2.17 -1.25 18.63
N GLU A 202 -0.86 -1.51 18.66
CA GLU A 202 0.10 -1.00 17.69
C GLU A 202 -0.16 -1.57 16.29
N LYS A 203 -0.44 -2.88 16.19
CA LYS A 203 -0.80 -3.51 14.92
C LYS A 203 -2.13 -3.00 14.36
N PHE A 204 -3.11 -2.74 15.24
CA PHE A 204 -4.39 -2.14 14.86
C PHE A 204 -4.18 -0.75 14.24
N ILE A 205 -3.46 0.14 14.95
CA ILE A 205 -3.16 1.50 14.45
C ILE A 205 -2.32 1.43 13.17
N ASN A 206 -1.30 0.56 13.13
CA ASN A 206 -0.45 0.39 11.96
C ASN A 206 -1.23 -0.12 10.75
N LYS A 207 -2.22 -1.01 10.94
CA LYS A 207 -3.08 -1.47 9.85
C LYS A 207 -3.89 -0.32 9.26
N LEU A 208 -4.57 0.47 10.09
CA LEU A 208 -5.34 1.63 9.62
C LEU A 208 -4.46 2.68 8.93
N GLY A 209 -3.29 2.98 9.51
CA GLY A 209 -2.32 3.90 8.91
C GLY A 209 -1.73 3.38 7.59
N SER A 210 -1.49 2.07 7.51
CA SER A 210 -1.01 1.43 6.28
C SER A 210 -2.06 1.51 5.18
N ASP A 211 -3.33 1.18 5.47
CA ASP A 211 -4.40 1.24 4.48
C ASP A 211 -4.55 2.65 3.88
N VAL A 212 -4.50 3.69 4.72
CA VAL A 212 -4.55 5.09 4.26
C VAL A 212 -3.32 5.46 3.43
N SER A 213 -2.13 5.03 3.84
CA SER A 213 -0.88 5.32 3.13
C SER A 213 -0.85 4.64 1.75
N GLU A 214 -1.34 3.40 1.66
CA GLU A 214 -1.47 2.65 0.41
C GLU A 214 -2.44 3.33 -0.56
N GLN A 215 -3.61 3.76 -0.06
CA GLN A 215 -4.56 4.52 -0.87
C GLN A 215 -3.96 5.84 -1.35
N PHE A 216 -3.27 6.59 -0.47
CA PHE A 216 -2.61 7.84 -0.86
C PHE A 216 -1.56 7.61 -1.95
N LEU A 217 -0.78 6.54 -1.85
CA LEU A 217 0.20 6.19 -2.86
C LEU A 217 -0.46 5.96 -4.23
N LEU A 218 -1.45 5.06 -4.29
CA LEU A 218 -2.04 4.60 -5.54
C LEU A 218 -2.98 5.63 -6.19
N LEU A 219 -3.67 6.45 -5.38
CA LEU A 219 -4.63 7.42 -5.88
C LEU A 219 -4.02 8.81 -6.08
N ASN A 220 -2.98 9.20 -5.34
CA ASN A 220 -2.52 10.60 -5.35
C ASN A 220 -1.06 10.78 -5.76
N LEU A 221 -0.19 9.78 -5.52
CA LEU A 221 1.25 9.94 -5.80
C LEU A 221 1.66 9.29 -7.11
N ILE A 222 1.20 8.07 -7.40
CA ILE A 222 1.53 7.35 -8.62
C ILE A 222 0.56 7.79 -9.75
N PRO A 223 1.06 8.09 -10.96
CA PRO A 223 0.22 8.30 -12.13
C PRO A 223 -0.76 7.14 -12.37
N LYS A 224 -2.01 7.46 -12.73
CA LYS A 224 -3.10 6.48 -12.85
C LYS A 224 -2.72 5.27 -13.71
N ASN A 225 -2.13 5.50 -14.88
CA ASN A 225 -1.68 4.44 -15.79
C ASN A 225 -0.66 3.48 -15.15
N LEU A 226 0.22 3.96 -14.27
CA LEU A 226 1.20 3.13 -13.56
C LEU A 226 0.59 2.44 -12.33
N ALA A 227 -0.32 3.12 -11.63
CA ALA A 227 -1.07 2.53 -10.52
C ALA A 227 -1.94 1.37 -11.03
N ASP A 228 -2.55 1.52 -12.21
CA ASP A 228 -3.37 0.50 -12.86
C ASP A 228 -2.57 -0.77 -13.17
N LEU A 229 -1.26 -0.68 -13.46
CA LEU A 229 -0.40 -1.87 -13.63
C LEU A 229 -0.29 -2.69 -12.34
N TYR A 230 -0.17 -2.02 -11.19
CA TYR A 230 -0.16 -2.68 -9.90
C TYR A 230 -1.55 -3.25 -9.58
N LEU A 231 -2.59 -2.42 -9.75
CA LEU A 231 -3.97 -2.81 -9.48
C LEU A 231 -4.44 -3.95 -10.38
N SER A 232 -3.95 -4.10 -11.60
CA SER A 232 -4.30 -5.22 -12.50
C SER A 232 -3.43 -6.47 -12.29
N GLY A 233 -2.45 -6.42 -11.38
CA GLY A 233 -1.52 -7.53 -11.13
C GLY A 233 -0.47 -7.76 -12.22
N GLU A 234 -0.26 -6.79 -13.09
CA GLU A 234 0.77 -6.81 -14.13
C GLU A 234 2.17 -6.52 -13.57
N ILE A 235 2.24 -5.76 -12.47
CA ILE A 235 3.45 -5.58 -11.67
C ILE A 235 3.17 -5.84 -10.19
N ALA A 236 4.23 -6.09 -9.43
CA ALA A 236 4.18 -6.10 -7.98
C ALA A 236 5.10 -5.00 -7.41
N LEU A 237 4.53 -4.20 -6.50
CA LEU A 237 5.23 -3.22 -5.68
C LEU A 237 5.31 -3.74 -4.25
N LEU A 238 6.44 -3.52 -3.59
CA LEU A 238 6.68 -3.97 -2.21
C LEU A 238 6.39 -2.84 -1.22
N ASN A 239 5.81 -3.17 -0.06
CA ASN A 239 5.59 -2.25 1.05
C ASN A 239 4.91 -0.92 0.62
N LEU A 240 3.75 -1.00 -0.05
CA LEU A 240 3.03 0.17 -0.56
C LEU A 240 2.82 1.24 0.52
N ASN A 241 2.53 0.83 1.75
CA ASN A 241 2.39 1.72 2.89
C ASN A 241 3.62 2.60 3.19
N TYR A 242 4.82 2.17 2.78
CA TYR A 242 6.09 2.90 2.97
C TYR A 242 6.78 3.30 1.66
N TRP A 243 6.22 2.93 0.51
CA TRP A 243 6.92 2.96 -0.78
C TRP A 243 7.44 4.35 -1.16
N SER A 244 6.63 5.39 -0.97
CA SER A 244 7.03 6.78 -1.24
C SER A 244 7.84 7.43 -0.11
N LEU A 245 7.99 6.77 1.03
CA LEU A 245 8.51 7.37 2.26
C LEU A 245 9.96 7.02 2.54
N ARG A 246 10.41 5.82 2.14
CA ARG A 246 11.76 5.31 2.46
C ARG A 246 12.21 4.24 1.46
N PRO A 247 13.52 3.97 1.34
CA PRO A 247 14.04 2.89 0.50
C PRO A 247 13.60 1.52 0.99
N LEU A 248 13.81 0.51 0.15
CA LEU A 248 13.54 -0.88 0.49
C LEU A 248 14.49 -1.38 1.57
N SER A 249 15.80 -1.26 1.33
CA SER A 249 16.82 -1.85 2.20
C SER A 249 18.10 -1.00 2.25
N LEU A 250 18.93 -1.26 3.25
CA LEU A 250 20.24 -0.62 3.41
C LEU A 250 21.33 -1.68 3.51
N TYR A 251 22.45 -1.47 2.81
CA TYR A 251 23.69 -2.18 3.06
C TYR A 251 24.62 -1.29 3.89
N ILE A 252 24.99 -1.77 5.08
CA ILE A 252 25.85 -1.05 6.02
C ILE A 252 26.95 -2.00 6.50
N SER A 253 28.22 -1.64 6.28
CA SER A 253 29.33 -2.39 6.86
C SER A 253 29.39 -2.19 8.37
N SER A 254 29.74 -3.24 9.10
CA SER A 254 29.85 -3.21 10.56
C SER A 254 30.97 -2.27 11.00
N GLU A 255 32.03 -2.13 10.21
CA GLU A 255 33.07 -1.12 10.39
C GLU A 255 32.51 0.31 10.39
N THR A 256 31.59 0.64 9.48
CA THR A 256 30.94 1.96 9.49
C THR A 256 30.18 2.20 10.78
N ILE A 257 29.46 1.19 11.27
CA ILE A 257 28.71 1.29 12.53
C ILE A 257 29.66 1.57 13.70
N LEU A 258 30.76 0.81 13.80
CA LEU A 258 31.78 1.03 14.83
C LEU A 258 32.44 2.41 14.72
N SER A 259 32.69 2.89 13.50
CA SER A 259 33.24 4.23 13.27
C SER A 259 32.27 5.35 13.70
N PHE A 260 30.97 5.12 13.57
CA PHE A 260 29.94 6.05 14.05
C PHE A 260 29.89 6.05 15.58
N ILE A 261 29.93 4.86 16.20
CA ILE A 261 29.91 4.71 17.66
C ILE A 261 31.14 5.40 18.28
N SER A 262 32.34 5.17 17.75
CA SER A 262 33.57 5.78 18.27
C SER A 262 33.56 7.30 18.19
N LYS A 263 32.96 7.89 17.13
CA LYS A 263 32.77 9.33 17.02
C LYS A 263 31.74 9.87 18.01
N LYS A 264 30.63 9.16 18.21
CA LYS A 264 29.52 9.58 19.09
C LYS A 264 29.84 9.40 20.58
N HIS A 265 30.67 8.43 20.91
CA HIS A 265 31.05 8.07 22.27
C HIS A 265 32.58 8.08 22.41
N PRO A 266 33.22 9.22 22.73
CA PRO A 266 34.70 9.32 22.80
C PRO A 266 35.35 8.42 23.86
N ALA A 267 34.59 8.03 24.89
CA ALA A 267 35.01 7.06 25.90
C ALA A 267 34.98 5.60 25.39
N PHE A 268 34.43 5.36 24.19
CA PHE A 268 34.49 4.08 23.52
C PHE A 268 35.91 3.83 23.05
N THR A 269 36.64 3.01 23.81
CA THR A 269 37.87 2.42 23.33
C THR A 269 37.47 1.21 22.48
N ASN A 270 38.00 1.06 21.26
CA ASN A 270 37.93 -0.19 20.46
C ASN A 270 38.66 -1.38 21.15
N LYS A 271 38.76 -1.36 22.48
CA LYS A 271 39.36 -2.35 23.34
C LYS A 271 38.22 -3.23 23.84
N PHE A 272 38.19 -4.45 23.35
CA PHE A 272 37.20 -5.46 23.71
C PHE A 272 37.74 -6.36 24.83
N GLU A 273 38.42 -5.74 25.79
CA GLU A 273 39.24 -6.46 26.78
C GLU A 273 38.40 -7.00 27.94
N THR A 274 37.26 -6.37 28.26
CA THR A 274 36.38 -6.79 29.37
C THR A 274 34.95 -7.09 28.91
N SER A 275 34.21 -7.91 29.67
CA SER A 275 32.76 -8.12 29.43
C SER A 275 31.98 -6.80 29.44
N ARG A 276 32.41 -5.81 30.24
CA ARG A 276 31.77 -4.49 30.30
C ARG A 276 31.91 -3.73 28.97
N ASP A 277 33.08 -3.80 28.35
CA ASP A 277 33.32 -3.15 27.04
C ASP A 277 32.49 -3.83 25.94
N CYS A 278 32.39 -5.16 25.99
CA CYS A 278 31.55 -5.93 25.07
C CYS A 278 30.07 -5.55 25.22
N VAL A 279 29.55 -5.48 26.46
CA VAL A 279 28.18 -5.04 26.74
C VAL A 279 27.91 -3.64 26.20
N ASN A 280 28.79 -2.68 26.49
CA ASN A 280 28.64 -1.30 25.99
C ASN A 280 28.64 -1.26 24.46
N THR A 281 29.54 -2.03 23.81
CA THR A 281 29.59 -2.14 22.35
C THR A 281 28.28 -2.65 21.78
N ILE A 282 27.72 -3.73 22.36
CA ILE A 282 26.43 -4.28 21.95
C ILE A 282 25.35 -3.22 22.05
N LEU A 283 25.26 -2.51 23.19
CA LEU A 283 24.24 -1.49 23.40
C LEU A 283 24.36 -0.37 22.37
N TYR A 284 25.55 0.19 22.15
CA TYR A 284 25.74 1.26 21.15
C TYR A 284 25.51 0.80 19.71
N PHE A 285 25.83 -0.46 19.39
CA PHE A 285 25.53 -1.06 18.09
C PHE A 285 24.03 -1.12 17.84
N PHE A 286 23.25 -1.58 18.81
CA PHE A 286 21.81 -1.62 18.69
C PHE A 286 21.17 -0.22 18.75
N ASP A 287 21.70 0.72 19.53
CA ASP A 287 21.26 2.11 19.51
C ASP A 287 21.38 2.73 18.11
N PHE A 288 22.45 2.40 17.38
CA PHE A 288 22.59 2.78 15.98
C PHE A 288 21.53 2.09 15.10
N LEU A 289 21.33 0.77 15.24
CA LEU A 289 20.32 0.05 14.46
C LEU A 289 18.91 0.61 14.72
N TYR A 290 18.55 0.93 15.96
CA TYR A 290 17.28 1.56 16.32
C TYR A 290 17.13 2.95 15.69
N GLN A 291 18.22 3.73 15.60
CA GLN A 291 18.22 5.01 14.88
C GLN A 291 18.00 4.83 13.39
N VAL A 292 18.53 3.76 12.77
CA VAL A 292 18.40 3.52 11.32
C VAL A 292 17.07 2.85 10.93
N LYS A 293 16.46 2.08 11.84
CA LYS A 293 15.22 1.32 11.63
C LYS A 293 14.07 2.08 10.95
N PRO A 294 13.79 3.37 11.25
CA PRO A 294 12.72 4.10 10.58
C PRO A 294 12.94 4.29 9.07
N PHE A 295 14.17 4.16 8.58
CA PHE A 295 14.59 4.61 7.24
C PHE A 295 14.70 3.51 6.19
N TYR A 296 14.23 2.29 6.45
CA TYR A 296 14.12 1.22 5.44
C TYR A 296 12.87 0.36 5.69
N SER A 297 12.42 -0.38 4.68
CA SER A 297 11.16 -1.14 4.73
C SER A 297 11.34 -2.65 4.93
N GLU A 298 12.30 -3.25 4.23
CA GLU A 298 12.61 -4.69 4.29
C GLU A 298 13.75 -4.95 5.27
N ASP A 299 15.01 -4.76 4.88
CA ASP A 299 16.13 -5.18 5.71
C ASP A 299 17.33 -4.25 5.73
N ALA A 300 18.08 -4.33 6.83
CA ALA A 300 19.46 -3.84 6.92
C ALA A 300 20.43 -5.03 6.79
N LEU A 301 21.20 -5.06 5.70
CA LEU A 301 22.26 -6.02 5.46
C LEU A 301 23.57 -5.52 6.09
N LEU A 302 24.04 -6.24 7.11
CA LEU A 302 25.23 -5.91 7.87
C LEU A 302 26.45 -6.66 7.33
N GLY A 303 27.21 -5.96 6.48
CA GLY A 303 28.47 -6.45 5.93
C GLY A 303 29.56 -6.59 6.99
N GLY A 304 30.44 -7.58 6.83
CA GLY A 304 31.54 -7.84 7.74
C GLY A 304 31.11 -8.21 9.16
N PHE A 305 29.84 -8.54 9.41
CA PHE A 305 29.29 -8.72 10.76
C PHE A 305 30.14 -9.67 11.62
N LYS A 306 30.50 -10.86 11.10
CA LYS A 306 31.37 -11.76 11.86
C LYS A 306 32.75 -11.15 12.14
N SER A 307 33.46 -10.76 11.09
CA SER A 307 34.88 -10.39 11.17
C SER A 307 35.13 -9.05 11.86
N GLN A 308 34.20 -8.10 11.73
CA GLN A 308 34.35 -6.73 12.18
C GLN A 308 33.61 -6.44 13.50
N PHE A 309 32.60 -7.24 13.87
CA PHE A 309 31.82 -7.03 15.10
C PHE A 309 31.80 -8.25 16.00
N LEU A 310 31.28 -9.39 15.51
CA LEU A 310 31.01 -10.55 16.35
C LEU A 310 32.27 -11.12 17.02
N ASN A 311 33.37 -11.25 16.27
CA ASN A 311 34.65 -11.78 16.77
C ASN A 311 35.24 -10.95 17.92
N TYR A 312 34.89 -9.67 18.00
CA TYR A 312 35.39 -8.76 19.04
C TYR A 312 34.49 -8.75 20.26
N VAL A 313 33.18 -8.87 20.05
CA VAL A 313 32.18 -8.77 21.13
C VAL A 313 31.99 -10.10 21.86
N LEU A 314 32.09 -11.23 21.17
CA LEU A 314 31.94 -12.54 21.82
C LEU A 314 33.18 -12.90 22.61
N ASN A 315 32.99 -13.17 23.90
CA ASN A 315 33.99 -13.72 24.81
C ASN A 315 33.45 -15.00 25.47
N ASN A 316 34.18 -15.56 26.43
CA ASN A 316 33.76 -16.79 27.12
C ASN A 316 32.61 -16.57 28.12
N ASP A 317 32.12 -15.33 28.28
CA ASP A 317 31.01 -14.99 29.17
C ASP A 317 29.66 -15.21 28.46
N SER A 318 28.91 -16.21 28.92
CA SER A 318 27.60 -16.52 28.35
C SER A 318 26.60 -15.38 28.47
N HIS A 319 26.73 -14.48 29.46
CA HIS A 319 25.84 -13.33 29.62
C HIS A 319 25.97 -12.32 28.48
N VAL A 320 27.17 -12.14 27.93
CA VAL A 320 27.41 -11.25 26.77
C VAL A 320 26.73 -11.81 25.53
N THR A 321 26.86 -13.13 25.32
CA THR A 321 26.18 -13.83 24.21
C THR A 321 24.67 -13.72 24.35
N ASP A 322 24.14 -13.96 25.56
CA ASP A 322 22.71 -13.86 25.85
C ASP A 322 22.19 -12.43 25.64
N LEU A 323 22.93 -11.41 26.07
CA LEU A 323 22.59 -10.01 25.81
C LEU A 323 22.50 -9.74 24.30
N LEU A 324 23.50 -10.15 23.53
CA LEU A 324 23.54 -9.93 22.08
C LEU A 324 22.32 -10.54 21.38
N THR A 325 22.01 -11.81 21.66
CA THR A 325 20.87 -12.50 21.05
C THR A 325 19.53 -11.94 21.54
N SER A 326 19.45 -11.47 22.80
CA SER A 326 18.31 -10.73 23.33
C SER A 326 18.08 -9.40 22.61
N GLN A 327 19.13 -8.67 22.26
CA GLN A 327 19.01 -7.42 21.52
C GLN A 327 18.52 -7.65 20.09
N PHE A 328 18.99 -8.70 19.41
CA PHE A 328 18.40 -9.10 18.12
C PHE A 328 16.91 -9.40 18.25
N LEU A 329 16.50 -10.13 19.29
CA LEU A 329 15.09 -10.46 19.53
C LEU A 329 14.24 -9.19 19.71
N ARG A 330 14.71 -8.27 20.56
CA ARG A 330 14.05 -6.98 20.79
C ARG A 330 13.96 -6.15 19.51
N PHE A 331 15.05 -6.10 18.74
CA PHE A 331 15.08 -5.36 17.49
C PHE A 331 14.05 -5.89 16.48
N ASN A 332 13.97 -7.21 16.30
CA ASN A 332 12.97 -7.82 15.42
C ASN A 332 11.53 -7.58 15.92
N GLN A 333 11.30 -7.56 17.24
CA GLN A 333 9.98 -7.25 17.82
C GLN A 333 9.54 -5.79 17.60
N CYS A 334 10.45 -4.88 17.24
CA CYS A 334 10.09 -3.50 16.87
C CYS A 334 9.41 -3.38 15.51
N PHE A 335 9.39 -4.46 14.73
CA PHE A 335 8.63 -4.56 13.50
C PHE A 335 7.29 -5.23 13.76
N LEU A 336 6.25 -4.77 13.07
CA LEU A 336 4.87 -5.20 13.31
C LEU A 336 4.46 -6.36 12.37
N ASP A 337 5.44 -7.07 11.83
CA ASP A 337 5.28 -8.21 10.93
C ASP A 337 6.28 -9.34 11.27
N ASP A 338 6.26 -10.42 10.50
CA ASP A 338 7.07 -11.63 10.71
C ASP A 338 8.25 -11.75 9.71
N LYS A 339 8.62 -10.67 9.01
CA LYS A 339 9.69 -10.65 8.01
C LYS A 339 11.09 -10.59 8.65
N GLN A 340 12.09 -10.88 7.82
CA GLN A 340 13.50 -10.79 8.18
C GLN A 340 14.01 -9.37 7.93
N HIS A 341 14.17 -8.58 9.01
CA HIS A 341 14.59 -7.17 8.91
C HIS A 341 16.09 -6.91 9.09
N ILE A 342 16.85 -7.95 9.43
CA ILE A 342 18.31 -7.89 9.50
C ILE A 342 18.89 -9.07 8.74
N THR A 343 19.91 -8.79 7.95
CA THR A 343 20.74 -9.81 7.31
C THR A 343 22.18 -9.69 7.82
N LEU A 344 22.79 -10.80 8.23
CA LEU A 344 24.10 -10.86 8.88
C LEU A 344 25.11 -11.67 8.05
N GLU A 345 26.26 -11.08 7.72
CA GLU A 345 27.32 -11.75 6.96
C GLU A 345 28.32 -12.55 7.85
N PHE A 346 28.53 -13.81 7.48
CA PHE A 346 29.50 -14.74 8.05
C PHE A 346 30.44 -15.29 6.97
N LYS A 347 31.47 -14.52 6.60
CA LYS A 347 32.41 -14.85 5.52
C LYS A 347 33.31 -16.06 5.83
N ASN A 348 33.98 -16.07 6.99
CA ASN A 348 34.91 -17.13 7.38
C ASN A 348 34.53 -17.66 8.77
N ASN A 349 33.88 -18.82 8.82
CA ASN A 349 33.53 -19.42 10.10
C ASN A 349 34.33 -20.69 10.37
N SER A 350 35.27 -20.61 11.32
CA SER A 350 36.12 -21.71 11.77
C SER A 350 35.42 -22.66 12.76
N GLY A 351 34.11 -22.50 13.00
CA GLY A 351 33.38 -23.34 13.97
C GLY A 351 33.87 -23.13 15.40
N ASP A 352 34.37 -21.93 15.71
CA ASP A 352 34.89 -21.57 17.02
C ASP A 352 33.82 -21.72 18.12
N PRO A 353 34.21 -22.08 19.37
CA PRO A 353 33.25 -22.36 20.44
C PRO A 353 32.31 -21.19 20.77
N THR A 354 32.79 -19.95 20.67
CA THR A 354 31.99 -18.75 20.97
C THR A 354 30.93 -18.49 19.91
N SER A 355 31.26 -18.65 18.62
CA SER A 355 30.27 -18.61 17.54
C SER A 355 29.20 -19.69 17.69
N LYS A 356 29.58 -20.91 18.13
CA LYS A 356 28.62 -22.00 18.39
C LYS A 356 27.63 -21.63 19.50
N LEU A 357 28.12 -21.05 20.61
CA LEU A 357 27.26 -20.55 21.69
C LEU A 357 26.29 -19.48 21.20
N PHE A 358 26.75 -18.55 20.35
CA PHE A 358 25.91 -17.53 19.74
C PHE A 358 24.77 -18.14 18.90
N PHE A 359 25.07 -19.07 17.98
CA PHE A 359 24.03 -19.68 17.16
C PHE A 359 23.04 -20.51 17.97
N LYS A 360 23.52 -21.23 18.99
CA LYS A 360 22.65 -21.97 19.90
C LYS A 360 21.70 -21.03 20.63
N SER A 361 22.22 -19.96 21.23
CA SER A 361 21.40 -18.94 21.92
C SER A 361 20.43 -18.24 20.97
N LEU A 362 20.85 -17.98 19.72
CA LEU A 362 19.99 -17.40 18.68
C LEU A 362 18.85 -18.37 18.31
N ALA A 363 19.15 -19.65 18.12
CA ALA A 363 18.17 -20.68 17.79
C ALA A 363 17.12 -20.86 18.89
N GLU A 364 17.54 -20.83 20.16
CA GLU A 364 16.65 -20.93 21.33
C GLU A 364 15.67 -19.75 21.42
N LYS A 365 16.12 -18.54 21.04
CA LYS A 365 15.30 -17.30 21.12
C LYS A 365 14.41 -17.06 19.91
N PHE A 366 14.75 -17.62 18.75
CA PHE A 366 14.04 -17.41 17.49
C PHE A 366 13.47 -18.71 16.91
N PRO A 367 12.47 -19.33 17.56
CA PRO A 367 11.78 -20.47 16.98
C PRO A 367 10.99 -20.02 15.72
N LEU A 368 11.43 -20.47 14.54
CA LEU A 368 10.80 -20.36 13.21
C LEU A 368 10.73 -18.94 12.59
N LYS A 369 11.31 -18.78 11.37
CA LYS A 369 11.22 -17.68 10.36
C LYS A 369 11.33 -16.20 10.79
N ARG A 370 11.43 -15.90 12.09
CA ARG A 370 11.44 -14.53 12.66
C ARG A 370 12.83 -14.03 13.06
N GLY A 371 13.86 -14.83 12.81
CA GLY A 371 15.25 -14.47 13.12
C GLY A 371 15.93 -13.68 12.01
N PRO A 372 17.12 -13.12 12.26
CA PRO A 372 17.92 -12.51 11.21
C PRO A 372 18.25 -13.53 10.11
N LEU A 373 18.35 -13.07 8.87
CA LEU A 373 18.88 -13.87 7.76
C LEU A 373 20.39 -14.01 7.94
N LEU A 374 20.89 -15.23 7.90
CA LEU A 374 22.30 -15.56 8.08
C LEU A 374 22.92 -15.89 6.72
N LEU A 375 23.82 -15.04 6.24
CA LEU A 375 24.58 -15.29 5.02
C LEU A 375 25.88 -15.97 5.38
N TRP A 376 26.03 -17.21 4.92
CA TRP A 376 27.21 -18.00 5.22
C TRP A 376 28.07 -18.24 3.99
N GLY A 377 29.33 -17.87 4.10
CA GLY A 377 30.26 -18.01 3.02
C GLY A 377 30.73 -19.44 2.84
N TYR A 378 30.40 -20.08 1.71
CA TYR A 378 30.65 -21.52 1.57
C TYR A 378 32.11 -21.90 1.28
N SER A 379 33.00 -20.93 1.00
CA SER A 379 34.44 -21.20 0.91
C SER A 379 35.01 -21.72 2.24
N SER A 380 34.35 -21.44 3.35
CA SER A 380 34.68 -21.98 4.68
C SER A 380 34.49 -23.51 4.80
N PHE A 381 33.80 -24.15 3.86
CA PHE A 381 33.60 -25.61 3.86
C PHE A 381 34.69 -26.38 3.09
N LEU A 382 35.70 -25.68 2.53
CA LEU A 382 36.77 -26.27 1.71
C LEU A 382 37.95 -26.82 2.50
N GLU A 383 38.15 -26.35 3.73
CA GLU A 383 39.15 -26.94 4.61
C GLU A 383 38.62 -28.33 5.02
N ASP A 384 39.50 -29.35 5.10
CA ASP A 384 39.23 -30.79 5.32
C ASP A 384 38.36 -31.17 6.55
N LYS A 385 37.72 -30.20 7.20
CA LYS A 385 36.79 -30.29 8.34
C LYS A 385 35.33 -30.54 7.92
N LEU A 386 35.07 -31.24 6.82
CA LEU A 386 33.70 -31.74 6.49
C LEU A 386 33.11 -32.67 7.56
N GLN A 387 33.93 -33.20 8.48
CA GLN A 387 33.46 -33.92 9.68
C GLN A 387 32.87 -32.98 10.74
N GLU A 388 33.33 -31.72 10.84
CA GLU A 388 32.83 -30.73 11.82
C GLU A 388 31.45 -30.15 11.45
N ILE A 389 31.02 -30.26 10.18
CA ILE A 389 29.67 -29.82 9.74
C ILE A 389 28.56 -30.61 10.48
N LYS A 390 28.81 -31.86 10.91
CA LYS A 390 27.85 -32.63 11.73
C LYS A 390 27.61 -32.01 13.13
N HIS A 391 28.53 -31.15 13.60
CA HIS A 391 28.49 -30.51 14.91
C HIS A 391 28.22 -29.00 14.84
N ASN A 392 28.00 -28.45 13.65
CA ASN A 392 27.56 -27.07 13.52
C ASN A 392 26.03 -27.04 13.50
N ASP A 393 25.44 -26.52 14.59
CA ASP A 393 23.99 -26.28 14.76
C ASP A 393 23.39 -25.35 13.68
N LEU A 394 24.18 -24.88 12.70
CA LEU A 394 23.76 -24.05 11.58
C LEU A 394 22.66 -24.71 10.72
N PHE A 395 22.74 -26.03 10.55
CA PHE A 395 21.73 -26.83 9.86
C PHE A 395 20.80 -27.57 10.82
N SER A 396 20.81 -27.18 12.11
CA SER A 396 19.77 -27.63 13.03
C SER A 396 18.40 -27.22 12.48
N HIS A 397 17.36 -27.98 12.87
CA HIS A 397 15.98 -27.72 12.42
C HIS A 397 15.53 -26.28 12.68
N LEU A 398 16.11 -25.59 13.67
CA LEU A 398 15.67 -24.28 14.15
C LEU A 398 16.16 -23.10 13.29
N LEU A 399 17.38 -23.16 12.74
CA LEU A 399 17.98 -22.05 11.99
C LEU A 399 17.97 -22.23 10.46
N LYS A 400 17.76 -23.45 9.97
CA LYS A 400 17.90 -23.81 8.54
C LYS A 400 17.14 -22.88 7.58
N ASP A 401 15.96 -22.40 7.96
CA ASP A 401 15.11 -21.57 7.09
C ASP A 401 15.66 -20.15 6.93
N ASN A 402 16.51 -19.72 7.87
CA ASN A 402 17.13 -18.41 7.91
C ASN A 402 18.58 -18.43 7.43
N VAL A 403 19.05 -19.52 6.81
CA VAL A 403 20.43 -19.63 6.31
C VAL A 403 20.45 -19.62 4.79
N VAL A 404 21.31 -18.77 4.22
CA VAL A 404 21.66 -18.76 2.80
C VAL A 404 23.17 -18.92 2.68
N LEU A 405 23.60 -19.94 1.93
CA LEU A 405 25.00 -20.09 1.59
C LEU A 405 25.32 -19.22 0.37
N TYR A 406 26.42 -18.48 0.38
CA TYR A 406 26.81 -17.63 -0.74
C TYR A 406 28.27 -17.84 -1.16
N ASN A 407 28.55 -17.51 -2.41
CA ASN A 407 29.89 -17.59 -2.99
C ASN A 407 30.75 -16.40 -2.55
N ASN A 408 31.78 -16.68 -1.76
CA ASN A 408 32.70 -15.67 -1.22
C ASN A 408 33.69 -15.13 -2.24
N ASP A 409 33.99 -15.89 -3.31
CA ASP A 409 35.06 -15.57 -4.26
C ASP A 409 34.78 -14.26 -5.03
N GLY A 410 33.52 -13.81 -5.04
CA GLY A 410 33.08 -12.59 -5.71
C GLY A 410 32.60 -11.45 -4.80
N PHE A 411 32.68 -11.58 -3.46
CA PHE A 411 32.12 -10.61 -2.50
C PHE A 411 30.65 -10.22 -2.80
N ASN A 412 29.82 -11.21 -3.09
CA ASN A 412 28.45 -10.98 -3.54
C ASN A 412 27.46 -11.36 -2.45
N LEU A 413 27.08 -10.37 -1.63
CA LEU A 413 26.11 -10.57 -0.56
C LEU A 413 24.69 -10.50 -1.12
N LEU A 414 23.75 -11.24 -0.51
CA LEU A 414 22.33 -11.17 -0.84
C LEU A 414 21.55 -10.67 0.36
N ASN A 415 20.67 -9.70 0.16
CA ASN A 415 19.74 -9.29 1.20
C ASN A 415 18.52 -10.25 1.30
N SER A 416 17.57 -9.95 2.19
CA SER A 416 16.37 -10.77 2.39
C SER A 416 15.44 -10.89 1.17
N THR A 417 15.55 -9.96 0.21
CA THR A 417 14.77 -9.94 -1.03
C THR A 417 15.55 -10.42 -2.27
N ASN A 418 16.66 -11.16 -2.07
CA ASN A 418 17.51 -11.74 -3.12
C ASN A 418 18.22 -10.70 -4.01
N ILE A 419 18.51 -9.52 -3.46
CA ILE A 419 19.25 -8.45 -4.15
C ILE A 419 20.72 -8.56 -3.80
N LYS A 420 21.55 -8.61 -4.85
CA LYS A 420 23.00 -8.73 -4.76
C LYS A 420 23.65 -7.38 -4.51
N ILE A 421 24.50 -7.32 -3.50
CA ILE A 421 25.43 -6.22 -3.27
C ILE A 421 26.79 -6.62 -3.82
N CYS A 422 27.18 -6.00 -4.93
CA CYS A 422 28.50 -6.13 -5.52
C CYS A 422 29.48 -5.17 -4.83
N ASN A 423 30.72 -5.60 -4.61
CA ASN A 423 31.81 -4.78 -4.05
C ASN A 423 31.42 -4.05 -2.74
N PRO A 424 31.23 -4.80 -1.63
CA PRO A 424 30.74 -4.32 -0.33
C PRO A 424 31.65 -3.31 0.41
N LYS A 425 32.62 -2.70 -0.28
CA LYS A 425 33.54 -1.69 0.29
C LYS A 425 32.85 -0.38 0.63
N GLN A 426 31.70 -0.10 0.02
CA GLN A 426 30.91 1.11 0.26
C GLN A 426 29.49 0.73 0.63
N ASN A 427 28.91 1.46 1.58
CA ASN A 427 27.52 1.31 1.97
C ASN A 427 26.61 1.69 0.79
N LYS A 428 25.46 1.01 0.68
CA LYS A 428 24.55 1.19 -0.45
C LYS A 428 23.10 1.32 0.03
N ILE A 429 22.35 2.17 -0.66
CA ILE A 429 20.89 2.18 -0.57
C ILE A 429 20.35 1.25 -1.65
N ILE A 430 19.45 0.36 -1.27
CA ILE A 430 18.61 -0.38 -2.21
C ILE A 430 17.29 0.38 -2.28
N LEU A 431 17.06 1.09 -3.39
CA LEU A 431 15.88 1.94 -3.54
C LEU A 431 14.61 1.10 -3.55
N ASP A 432 14.57 0.10 -4.44
CA ASP A 432 13.47 -0.87 -4.48
C ASP A 432 13.75 -2.12 -5.30
N LYS A 433 12.77 -3.02 -5.24
CA LYS A 433 12.57 -4.13 -6.14
C LYS A 433 11.15 -4.13 -6.71
N ILE A 434 11.03 -3.95 -8.02
CA ILE A 434 9.74 -3.95 -8.72
C ILE A 434 9.71 -5.18 -9.63
N LEU A 435 8.61 -5.93 -9.59
CA LEU A 435 8.50 -7.21 -10.31
C LEU A 435 7.47 -7.14 -11.43
N ILE A 436 7.83 -7.65 -12.61
CA ILE A 436 6.92 -7.77 -13.76
C ILE A 436 6.29 -9.16 -13.81
N ASN A 437 4.97 -9.22 -14.03
CA ASN A 437 4.24 -10.48 -14.18
C ASN A 437 4.38 -11.02 -15.61
N LEU A 438 5.34 -11.91 -15.83
CA LEU A 438 5.58 -12.50 -17.15
C LEU A 438 4.43 -13.37 -17.64
N HIS A 439 3.62 -13.92 -16.72
CA HIS A 439 2.49 -14.76 -17.10
C HIS A 439 1.38 -13.92 -17.75
N MET A 440 1.06 -12.74 -17.23
CA MET A 440 0.08 -11.83 -17.84
C MET A 440 0.50 -11.43 -19.25
N ILE A 441 1.78 -11.10 -19.44
CA ILE A 441 2.35 -10.80 -20.76
C ILE A 441 2.16 -11.99 -21.72
N SER A 442 2.40 -13.22 -21.26
CA SER A 442 2.19 -14.41 -22.11
C SER A 442 0.72 -14.64 -22.49
N VAL A 443 -0.22 -14.27 -21.62
CA VAL A 443 -1.66 -14.40 -21.89
C VAL A 443 -2.07 -13.38 -22.97
N GLU A 444 -1.64 -12.14 -22.84
CA GLU A 444 -1.92 -11.07 -23.81
C GLU A 444 -1.24 -11.34 -25.16
N ALA A 445 -0.01 -11.84 -25.14
CA ALA A 445 0.74 -12.16 -26.35
C ALA A 445 0.17 -13.34 -27.14
N ASN A 446 -0.64 -14.20 -26.52
CA ASN A 446 -1.31 -15.34 -27.15
C ASN A 446 -0.36 -16.16 -28.06
N GLN A 447 0.78 -16.57 -27.50
CA GLN A 447 1.83 -17.37 -28.19
C GLN A 447 2.55 -16.67 -29.35
N ASN A 448 2.41 -15.34 -29.50
CA ASN A 448 3.18 -14.55 -30.46
C ASN A 448 4.44 -13.94 -29.80
N ASP A 449 5.62 -14.38 -30.24
CA ASP A 449 6.91 -13.91 -29.70
C ASP A 449 7.11 -12.40 -29.85
N ASP A 450 6.76 -11.82 -31.00
CA ASP A 450 6.97 -10.39 -31.26
C ASP A 450 6.11 -9.53 -30.32
N ILE A 451 4.84 -9.92 -30.14
CA ILE A 451 3.93 -9.24 -29.20
C ILE A 451 4.42 -9.41 -27.76
N PHE A 452 4.90 -10.60 -27.38
CA PHE A 452 5.43 -10.85 -26.04
C PHE A 452 6.59 -9.91 -25.71
N PHE A 453 7.56 -9.77 -26.63
CA PHE A 453 8.74 -8.94 -26.41
C PHE A 453 8.42 -7.44 -26.43
N ASP A 454 7.49 -6.98 -27.29
CA ASP A 454 7.01 -5.59 -27.28
C ASP A 454 6.30 -5.22 -25.97
N LEU A 455 5.41 -6.10 -25.49
CA LEU A 455 4.73 -5.91 -24.20
C LEU A 455 5.73 -5.90 -23.03
N LEU A 456 6.71 -6.82 -23.04
CA LEU A 456 7.74 -6.87 -22.01
C LEU A 456 8.58 -5.59 -21.95
N GLN A 457 8.94 -5.03 -23.11
CA GLN A 457 9.63 -3.75 -23.19
C GLN A 457 8.77 -2.61 -22.61
N LYS A 458 7.52 -2.48 -23.05
CA LYS A 458 6.58 -1.45 -22.53
C LYS A 458 6.39 -1.52 -21.02
N LYS A 459 6.28 -2.73 -20.45
CA LYS A 459 6.19 -2.91 -18.99
C LYS A 459 7.49 -2.53 -18.30
N LEU A 460 8.64 -2.83 -18.89
CA LEU A 460 9.93 -2.46 -18.33
C LEU A 460 10.14 -0.94 -18.32
N ASP A 461 9.72 -0.24 -19.37
CA ASP A 461 9.76 1.24 -19.43
C ASP A 461 8.91 1.87 -18.31
N SER A 462 7.71 1.32 -18.07
CA SER A 462 6.85 1.73 -16.95
C SER A 462 7.51 1.48 -15.59
N VAL A 463 8.25 0.37 -15.44
CA VAL A 463 9.01 0.07 -14.22
C VAL A 463 10.14 1.09 -14.01
N PHE A 464 10.86 1.50 -15.07
CA PHE A 464 11.87 2.54 -14.95
C PHE A 464 11.27 3.87 -14.49
N GLU A 465 10.09 4.25 -15.00
CA GLU A 465 9.39 5.46 -14.56
C GLU A 465 9.01 5.39 -13.07
N LEU A 466 8.49 4.25 -12.61
CA LEU A 466 8.18 4.01 -11.19
C LEU A 466 9.41 4.17 -10.29
N PHE A 467 10.58 3.68 -10.72
CA PHE A 467 11.81 3.88 -9.97
C PHE A 467 12.20 5.35 -9.84
N GLN A 468 12.05 6.15 -10.91
CA GLN A 468 12.33 7.59 -10.85
C GLN A 468 11.34 8.32 -9.93
N LEU A 469 10.05 7.97 -9.98
CA LEU A 469 9.05 8.50 -9.04
C LEU A 469 9.42 8.20 -7.59
N LYS A 470 9.76 6.94 -7.28
CA LYS A 470 10.18 6.54 -5.93
C LYS A 470 11.40 7.33 -5.48
N LYS A 471 12.42 7.43 -6.33
CA LYS A 471 13.65 8.18 -6.07
C LYS A 471 13.34 9.61 -5.63
N ASN A 472 12.45 10.28 -6.35
CA ASN A 472 12.02 11.64 -6.08
C ASN A 472 11.25 11.75 -4.75
N PHE A 473 10.29 10.85 -4.50
CA PHE A 473 9.52 10.86 -3.25
C PHE A 473 10.39 10.60 -2.03
N VAL A 474 11.23 9.57 -2.08
CA VAL A 474 12.14 9.22 -0.98
C VAL A 474 13.14 10.34 -0.71
N LYS A 475 13.74 10.92 -1.76
CA LYS A 475 14.65 12.08 -1.63
C LYS A 475 13.94 13.26 -0.96
N LYS A 476 12.73 13.60 -1.42
CA LYS A 476 11.93 14.69 -0.87
C LYS A 476 11.55 14.43 0.60
N ARG A 477 11.10 13.22 0.92
CA ARG A 477 10.61 12.89 2.26
C ARG A 477 11.77 12.81 3.26
N LEU A 478 12.79 12.02 2.98
CA LEU A 478 13.91 11.82 3.90
C LEU A 478 14.77 13.08 4.07
N GLY A 479 14.90 13.91 3.02
CA GLY A 479 15.64 15.17 3.09
C GLY A 479 15.05 16.22 4.03
N THR A 480 13.84 16.00 4.55
CA THR A 480 13.20 16.88 5.56
C THR A 480 13.38 16.38 7.01
N ILE A 481 13.98 15.21 7.21
CA ILE A 481 14.08 14.56 8.53
C ILE A 481 15.47 14.81 9.11
N SER A 482 15.55 15.53 10.24
CA SER A 482 16.83 15.91 10.85
C SER A 482 17.70 14.73 11.27
N GLU A 483 17.09 13.65 11.75
CA GLU A 483 17.76 12.44 12.18
C GLU A 483 18.44 11.74 11.00
N TRP A 484 17.74 11.66 9.86
CA TRP A 484 18.31 11.12 8.62
C TRP A 484 19.48 11.97 8.13
N GLU A 485 19.30 13.29 8.10
CA GLU A 485 20.32 14.25 7.66
C GLU A 485 21.59 14.20 8.53
N SER A 486 21.45 13.85 9.82
CA SER A 486 22.56 13.63 10.75
C SER A 486 23.28 12.29 10.54
N LEU A 487 22.55 11.22 10.23
CA LEU A 487 23.10 9.87 10.06
C LEU A 487 23.82 9.70 8.72
N ILE A 488 23.26 10.26 7.63
CA ILE A 488 23.73 10.05 6.26
C ILE A 488 25.24 10.28 6.06
N PRO A 489 25.84 11.40 6.51
CA PRO A 489 27.27 11.65 6.31
C PRO A 489 28.15 10.59 6.97
N HIS A 490 27.70 10.03 8.08
CA HIS A 490 28.43 8.99 8.81
C HIS A 490 28.30 7.62 8.14
N ILE A 491 27.14 7.33 7.55
CA ILE A 491 26.91 6.04 6.88
C ILE A 491 27.57 6.02 5.50
N PHE A 492 27.43 7.07 4.69
CA PHE A 492 27.82 7.00 3.28
C PHE A 492 29.06 7.81 2.92
N GLY A 493 29.50 8.77 3.73
CA GLY A 493 30.69 9.59 3.47
C GLY A 493 30.65 10.47 2.19
N GLU A 494 29.62 10.35 1.35
CA GLU A 494 29.46 11.04 0.07
C GLU A 494 28.67 12.35 0.16
N LYS A 495 28.77 13.20 -0.88
CA LYS A 495 27.83 14.31 -1.09
C LYS A 495 26.41 13.74 -1.22
N LYS A 496 25.44 14.31 -0.49
CA LYS A 496 24.05 13.82 -0.39
C LYS A 496 23.39 13.52 -1.75
N GLU A 497 23.68 14.33 -2.76
CA GLU A 497 23.13 14.17 -4.12
C GLU A 497 23.61 12.89 -4.82
N SER A 498 24.82 12.42 -4.52
CA SER A 498 25.42 11.21 -5.10
C SER A 498 24.79 9.93 -4.55
N ILE A 499 24.40 9.92 -3.28
CA ILE A 499 23.96 8.71 -2.57
C ILE A 499 22.71 8.09 -3.22
N MET A 500 21.71 8.92 -3.52
CA MET A 500 20.46 8.44 -4.11
C MET A 500 20.63 8.10 -5.60
N ASN A 501 21.56 8.73 -6.29
CA ASN A 501 21.92 8.39 -7.68
C ASN A 501 22.62 7.02 -7.73
N ASN A 502 23.51 6.75 -6.78
CA ASN A 502 24.24 5.48 -6.64
C ASN A 502 23.40 4.35 -6.01
N SER A 503 22.11 4.57 -5.78
CA SER A 503 21.22 3.56 -5.20
C SER A 503 20.91 2.45 -6.20
N ILE A 504 20.86 1.21 -5.68
CA ILE A 504 20.56 0.01 -6.45
C ILE A 504 19.05 -0.04 -6.71
N LYS A 505 18.67 -0.25 -7.98
CA LYS A 505 17.29 -0.37 -8.45
C LYS A 505 17.09 -1.75 -9.04
N SER A 506 16.37 -2.62 -8.33
CA SER A 506 16.25 -4.02 -8.74
C SER A 506 15.00 -4.26 -9.58
N VAL A 507 15.18 -4.44 -10.89
CA VAL A 507 14.13 -5.00 -11.73
C VAL A 507 14.07 -6.50 -11.50
N SER A 508 12.87 -7.03 -11.33
CA SER A 508 12.66 -8.47 -11.17
C SER A 508 11.39 -8.91 -11.89
N PHE A 509 11.04 -10.16 -11.74
CA PHE A 509 9.93 -10.79 -12.46
C PHE A 509 9.27 -11.85 -11.60
N PHE A 510 8.04 -12.21 -11.93
CA PHE A 510 7.38 -13.41 -11.40
C PHE A 510 6.55 -14.05 -12.50
N GLY A 511 6.06 -15.27 -12.24
CA GLY A 511 5.27 -16.01 -13.21
C GLY A 511 6.03 -16.62 -14.38
N LEU A 512 7.37 -16.58 -14.39
CA LEU A 512 8.21 -17.14 -15.47
C LEU A 512 7.80 -18.57 -15.89
N ASN A 513 7.66 -19.48 -14.93
CA ASN A 513 7.30 -20.87 -15.24
C ASN A 513 5.89 -21.00 -15.87
N LYS A 514 4.92 -20.20 -15.42
CA LYS A 514 3.58 -20.16 -16.01
C LYS A 514 3.60 -19.48 -17.38
N ALA A 515 4.37 -18.42 -17.54
CA ALA A 515 4.56 -17.73 -18.83
C ALA A 515 5.10 -18.68 -19.89
N VAL A 516 6.16 -19.43 -19.57
CA VAL A 516 6.76 -20.40 -20.49
C VAL A 516 5.78 -21.54 -20.81
N LEU A 517 5.08 -22.08 -19.81
CA LEU A 517 4.07 -23.11 -20.04
C LEU A 517 2.93 -22.60 -20.95
N ASN A 518 2.41 -21.41 -20.69
CA ASN A 518 1.32 -20.82 -21.48
C ASN A 518 1.77 -20.49 -22.90
N HIS A 519 2.96 -19.94 -23.07
CA HIS A 519 3.48 -19.48 -24.36
C HIS A 519 4.05 -20.59 -25.23
N CYS A 520 4.78 -21.54 -24.64
CA CYS A 520 5.44 -22.64 -25.36
C CYS A 520 4.64 -23.96 -25.32
N GLY A 521 3.60 -24.06 -24.49
CA GLY A 521 2.84 -25.30 -24.25
C GLY A 521 3.57 -26.37 -23.43
N ILE A 522 4.85 -26.16 -23.12
CA ILE A 522 5.73 -27.11 -22.42
C ILE A 522 6.56 -26.37 -21.38
N GLU A 523 6.78 -27.00 -20.23
CA GLU A 523 7.44 -26.33 -19.11
C GLU A 523 8.93 -26.07 -19.33
N LEU A 524 9.43 -25.03 -18.66
CA LEU A 524 10.78 -24.45 -18.82
C LEU A 524 11.92 -25.47 -18.81
N ASP A 525 11.85 -26.49 -17.96
CA ASP A 525 12.92 -27.46 -17.71
C ASP A 525 12.75 -28.79 -18.46
N ARG A 526 11.80 -28.87 -19.41
CA ARG A 526 11.48 -30.10 -20.16
C ARG A 526 12.10 -30.14 -21.55
N THR A 527 12.19 -29.01 -22.25
CA THR A 527 12.76 -28.91 -23.60
C THR A 527 13.76 -27.76 -23.70
N GLU A 528 14.70 -27.87 -24.65
CA GLU A 528 15.66 -26.79 -24.91
C GLU A 528 14.98 -25.55 -25.50
N SER A 529 13.89 -25.72 -26.26
CA SER A 529 13.12 -24.60 -26.82
C SER A 529 12.44 -23.76 -25.74
N SER A 530 11.76 -24.38 -24.78
CA SER A 530 11.12 -23.67 -23.64
C SER A 530 12.15 -22.95 -22.78
N ALA A 531 13.29 -23.60 -22.51
CA ALA A 531 14.41 -22.95 -21.82
C ALA A 531 14.98 -21.78 -22.64
N SER A 532 15.10 -21.93 -23.97
CA SER A 532 15.59 -20.87 -24.85
C SER A 532 14.66 -19.66 -24.87
N PHE A 533 13.34 -19.85 -24.89
CA PHE A 533 12.38 -18.75 -24.82
C PHE A 533 12.54 -17.98 -23.50
N ALA A 534 12.57 -18.69 -22.37
CA ALA A 534 12.79 -18.08 -21.05
C ALA A 534 14.10 -17.29 -20.97
N LEU A 535 15.20 -17.84 -21.51
CA LEU A 535 16.49 -17.16 -21.57
C LEU A 535 16.40 -15.91 -22.44
N LYS A 536 15.78 -15.97 -23.63
CA LYS A 536 15.57 -14.82 -24.51
C LYS A 536 14.79 -13.70 -23.81
N SER A 537 13.70 -14.00 -23.11
CA SER A 537 12.91 -13.02 -22.35
C SER A 537 13.75 -12.29 -21.30
N LEU A 538 14.54 -13.03 -20.52
CA LEU A 538 15.39 -12.43 -19.49
C LEU A 538 16.60 -11.70 -20.08
N THR A 539 17.15 -12.17 -21.20
CA THR A 539 18.21 -11.46 -21.94
C THR A 539 17.70 -10.12 -22.47
N LEU A 540 16.48 -10.05 -23.01
CA LEU A 540 15.89 -8.78 -23.42
C LEU A 540 15.82 -7.79 -22.24
N MET A 541 15.27 -8.23 -21.10
CA MET A 541 15.23 -7.40 -19.89
C MET A 541 16.63 -6.92 -19.49
N LYS A 542 17.63 -7.82 -19.51
CA LYS A 542 19.00 -7.49 -19.16
C LYS A 542 19.62 -6.46 -20.10
N ASN A 543 19.40 -6.59 -21.40
CA ASN A 543 19.91 -5.67 -22.40
C ASN A 543 19.31 -4.28 -22.23
N LEU A 544 17.99 -4.17 -22.06
CA LEU A 544 17.30 -2.90 -21.83
C LEU A 544 17.74 -2.24 -20.51
N ILE A 545 17.97 -3.03 -19.46
CA ILE A 545 18.55 -2.54 -18.19
C ILE A 545 19.95 -1.96 -18.40
N ASN A 546 20.81 -2.66 -19.17
CA ASN A 546 22.16 -2.18 -19.45
C ASN A 546 22.14 -0.88 -20.27
N GLU A 547 21.30 -0.81 -21.30
CA GLU A 547 21.08 0.40 -22.10
C GLU A 547 20.64 1.57 -21.21
N LYS A 548 19.65 1.34 -20.33
CA LYS A 548 19.17 2.36 -19.38
C LYS A 548 20.29 2.86 -18.47
N ASN A 549 21.09 1.95 -17.91
CA ASN A 549 22.25 2.29 -17.08
C ASN A 549 23.28 3.13 -17.84
N GLU A 550 23.59 2.77 -19.09
CA GLU A 550 24.53 3.51 -19.94
C GLU A 550 24.01 4.90 -20.30
N THR A 551 22.71 5.03 -20.59
CA THR A 551 22.10 6.31 -21.00
C THR A 551 21.92 7.30 -19.84
N GLU A 552 21.53 6.83 -18.65
CA GLU A 552 21.17 7.69 -17.51
C GLU A 552 22.20 7.68 -16.39
N ASN A 553 23.29 6.91 -16.53
CA ASN A 553 24.28 6.67 -15.49
C ASN A 553 23.61 6.22 -14.16
N ASP A 554 22.64 5.31 -14.28
CA ASP A 554 21.90 4.73 -13.16
C ASP A 554 22.41 3.31 -12.83
N SER A 555 21.91 2.73 -11.73
CA SER A 555 22.32 1.42 -11.21
C SER A 555 21.14 0.45 -11.11
N PHE A 556 20.58 0.10 -12.27
CA PHE A 556 19.57 -0.95 -12.42
C PHE A 556 20.22 -2.33 -12.53
N ILE A 557 19.62 -3.33 -11.89
CA ILE A 557 20.07 -4.72 -11.93
C ILE A 557 18.87 -5.67 -12.14
N LEU A 558 19.12 -6.85 -12.72
CA LEU A 558 18.10 -7.88 -12.87
C LEU A 558 18.23 -8.93 -11.76
N SER A 559 17.24 -9.06 -10.87
CA SER A 559 17.26 -10.06 -9.78
C SER A 559 16.17 -11.13 -9.92
N GLN A 560 16.41 -12.30 -9.33
CA GLN A 560 15.41 -13.37 -9.21
C GLN A 560 14.28 -12.95 -8.25
N PRO A 561 13.01 -13.34 -8.48
CA PRO A 561 11.95 -13.14 -7.48
C PRO A 561 12.31 -13.71 -6.10
N HIS A 562 11.70 -13.16 -5.07
CA HIS A 562 11.75 -13.68 -3.71
C HIS A 562 10.39 -14.26 -3.32
N ASP A 563 10.32 -14.92 -2.16
CA ASP A 563 9.07 -15.50 -1.71
C ASP A 563 8.25 -14.45 -0.94
N ASP A 564 7.12 -14.00 -1.51
CA ASP A 564 6.20 -13.06 -0.83
C ASP A 564 4.75 -13.24 -1.37
N LYS A 565 3.83 -12.44 -0.84
CA LYS A 565 2.39 -12.43 -1.11
C LYS A 565 2.04 -12.22 -2.58
N TYR A 566 2.87 -11.56 -3.39
CA TYR A 566 2.56 -11.37 -4.81
C TYR A 566 2.53 -12.68 -5.63
N LEU A 567 3.00 -13.80 -5.05
CA LEU A 567 2.98 -15.10 -5.70
C LEU A 567 1.63 -15.86 -5.57
N SER A 568 0.65 -15.36 -4.81
CA SER A 568 -0.68 -15.98 -4.68
C SER A 568 -1.56 -15.80 -5.92
N ASP A 569 -2.56 -16.67 -6.12
CA ASP A 569 -3.54 -16.56 -7.24
C ASP A 569 -4.49 -15.36 -7.05
N SER A 570 -4.35 -14.63 -5.94
CA SER A 570 -5.26 -13.57 -5.52
C SER A 570 -5.16 -12.26 -6.31
N TRP A 571 -4.40 -12.22 -7.41
CA TRP A 571 -4.32 -11.05 -8.30
C TRP A 571 -5.34 -11.09 -9.44
N SER A 572 -6.11 -12.17 -9.58
CA SER A 572 -7.24 -12.21 -10.52
C SER A 572 -8.28 -11.14 -10.13
N ASN A 573 -8.56 -10.20 -11.03
CA ASN A 573 -9.43 -9.03 -10.84
C ASN A 573 -8.89 -7.92 -9.94
N GLY A 574 -7.58 -7.89 -9.70
CA GLY A 574 -6.92 -6.71 -9.13
C GLY A 574 -7.15 -6.40 -7.65
N VAL A 575 -7.74 -7.36 -6.92
CA VAL A 575 -7.96 -7.25 -5.47
C VAL A 575 -7.21 -8.38 -4.79
N PHE A 576 -6.08 -8.05 -4.15
CA PHE A 576 -5.34 -8.98 -3.32
C PHE A 576 -6.24 -9.54 -2.21
N ASN A 577 -6.67 -10.80 -2.34
CA ASN A 577 -7.37 -11.54 -1.30
C ASN A 577 -6.36 -12.21 -0.33
N PRO A 578 -6.26 -11.76 0.93
CA PRO A 578 -5.36 -12.34 1.93
C PRO A 578 -5.77 -13.75 2.42
N GLU A 579 -7.00 -14.21 2.13
CA GLU A 579 -7.53 -15.51 2.60
C GLU A 579 -7.33 -16.66 1.60
N ALA A 580 -6.71 -16.43 0.43
CA ALA A 580 -6.48 -17.46 -0.59
C ALA A 580 -5.28 -18.39 -0.22
N PRO A 581 -5.48 -19.71 -0.06
CA PRO A 581 -4.48 -20.59 0.56
C PRO A 581 -3.43 -21.20 -0.39
N SER A 582 -3.41 -20.88 -1.70
CA SER A 582 -2.44 -21.45 -2.66
C SER A 582 -1.62 -20.39 -3.42
N LYS A 583 -0.30 -20.62 -3.51
CA LYS A 583 0.57 -19.84 -4.39
C LYS A 583 0.40 -20.25 -5.85
N ALA A 584 0.00 -19.29 -6.67
CA ALA A 584 -0.08 -19.37 -8.12
C ALA A 584 1.27 -19.60 -8.79
N TYR A 585 2.25 -18.87 -8.28
CA TYR A 585 3.54 -18.66 -8.89
C TYR A 585 4.62 -19.15 -7.94
N THR A 586 5.80 -19.42 -8.49
CA THR A 586 6.98 -19.78 -7.70
C THR A 586 8.08 -18.74 -7.91
N SER A 587 8.83 -18.46 -6.85
CA SER A 587 10.06 -17.67 -6.90
C SER A 587 11.25 -18.46 -7.46
N LYS A 588 11.11 -19.78 -7.65
CA LYS A 588 12.17 -20.66 -8.16
C LYS A 588 12.19 -20.62 -9.68
N ILE A 589 13.38 -20.47 -10.26
CA ILE A 589 13.59 -20.57 -11.71
C ILE A 589 13.33 -22.01 -12.16
N ILE A 590 14.02 -22.96 -11.53
CA ILE A 590 13.81 -24.40 -11.78
C ILE A 590 12.66 -24.89 -10.89
N ARG A 591 11.66 -25.53 -11.50
CA ARG A 591 10.48 -26.04 -10.79
C ARG A 591 10.86 -27.11 -9.76
N GLU A 592 10.11 -27.15 -8.66
CA GLU A 592 10.33 -28.14 -7.59
C GLU A 592 10.11 -29.58 -8.05
N ASN A 593 9.11 -29.79 -8.91
CA ASN A 593 8.72 -31.08 -9.48
C ASN A 593 9.55 -31.47 -10.73
N SER A 594 10.59 -30.71 -11.05
CA SER A 594 11.51 -30.99 -12.16
C SER A 594 12.13 -32.39 -12.05
N SER A 595 12.01 -33.18 -13.12
CA SER A 595 12.60 -34.53 -13.24
C SER A 595 14.09 -34.52 -13.62
N LEU A 596 14.70 -33.34 -13.80
CA LEU A 596 16.11 -33.22 -14.13
C LEU A 596 17.01 -33.72 -12.97
N SER A 597 18.12 -34.36 -13.32
CA SER A 597 19.18 -34.66 -12.34
C SER A 597 19.77 -33.37 -11.78
N LEU A 598 20.33 -33.39 -10.57
CA LEU A 598 20.88 -32.18 -9.94
C LEU A 598 21.95 -31.51 -10.82
N VAL A 599 22.83 -32.29 -11.46
CA VAL A 599 23.85 -31.76 -12.38
C VAL A 599 23.21 -30.99 -13.54
N LYS A 600 22.13 -31.52 -14.14
CA LYS A 600 21.39 -30.82 -15.20
C LYS A 600 20.65 -29.58 -14.67
N LYS A 601 20.06 -29.64 -13.47
CA LYS A 601 19.44 -28.47 -12.82
C LYS A 601 20.45 -27.35 -12.58
N VAL A 602 21.63 -27.69 -12.06
CA VAL A 602 22.74 -26.76 -11.83
C VAL A 602 23.19 -26.16 -13.16
N SER A 603 23.43 -26.99 -14.18
CA SER A 603 23.83 -26.51 -15.51
C SER A 603 22.80 -25.55 -16.13
N LEU A 604 21.51 -25.90 -16.07
CA LEU A 604 20.44 -25.04 -16.56
C LEU A 604 20.33 -23.74 -15.74
N PHE A 605 20.37 -23.84 -14.41
CA PHE A 605 20.33 -22.67 -13.53
C PHE A 605 21.49 -21.71 -13.77
N LYS A 606 22.72 -22.22 -14.00
CA LYS A 606 23.88 -21.38 -14.34
C LYS A 606 23.66 -20.57 -15.63
N LYS A 607 22.91 -21.08 -16.61
CA LYS A 607 22.53 -20.29 -17.79
C LYS A 607 21.70 -19.05 -17.42
N PHE A 608 20.76 -19.21 -16.50
CA PHE A 608 19.96 -18.09 -15.97
C PHE A 608 20.77 -17.16 -15.08
N GLU A 609 21.61 -17.70 -14.20
CA GLU A 609 22.48 -16.92 -13.31
C GLU A 609 23.46 -16.01 -14.08
N ASN A 610 23.90 -16.44 -15.26
CA ASN A 610 24.74 -15.60 -16.12
C ASN A 610 24.01 -14.36 -16.66
N ILE A 611 22.68 -14.36 -16.70
CA ILE A 611 21.85 -13.24 -17.17
C ILE A 611 21.35 -12.40 -15.98
N ILE A 612 20.94 -13.06 -14.90
CA ILE A 612 20.38 -12.45 -13.69
C ILE A 612 21.52 -12.03 -12.76
N ASP A 613 22.12 -10.87 -13.03
CA ASP A 613 23.31 -10.39 -12.35
C ASP A 613 23.06 -9.72 -10.99
N GLY A 614 21.80 -9.35 -10.73
CA GLY A 614 21.32 -8.65 -9.54
C GLY A 614 20.94 -9.56 -8.38
N GLY A 615 21.17 -10.88 -8.48
CA GLY A 615 21.02 -11.82 -7.38
C GLY A 615 20.14 -13.02 -7.71
N THR A 616 20.64 -14.20 -7.36
CA THR A 616 20.01 -15.51 -7.63
C THR A 616 20.19 -16.43 -6.42
N ILE A 617 19.20 -17.29 -6.18
CA ILE A 617 19.25 -18.34 -5.17
C ILE A 617 18.82 -19.67 -5.81
N PHE A 618 19.71 -20.65 -5.71
CA PHE A 618 19.41 -22.03 -6.08
C PHE A 618 18.83 -22.80 -4.88
N ASN A 619 17.68 -23.44 -5.08
CA ASN A 619 16.97 -24.20 -4.05
C ASN A 619 16.91 -25.68 -4.43
N PRO A 620 17.95 -26.48 -4.12
CA PRO A 620 17.91 -27.91 -4.37
C PRO A 620 16.90 -28.59 -3.44
N LYS A 621 16.06 -29.48 -3.99
CA LYS A 621 15.33 -30.45 -3.18
C LYS A 621 16.32 -31.55 -2.78
N ILE A 622 16.58 -31.69 -1.50
CA ILE A 622 17.47 -32.75 -0.98
C ILE A 622 16.61 -33.69 -0.14
N THR A 623 16.62 -34.97 -0.48
CA THR A 623 15.76 -35.99 0.14
C THR A 623 16.48 -36.85 1.18
N GLU A 624 17.82 -36.82 1.24
CA GLU A 624 18.62 -37.66 2.15
C GLU A 624 19.87 -36.94 2.70
N ILE A 625 20.11 -37.05 4.02
CA ILE A 625 21.15 -36.28 4.75
C ILE A 625 22.55 -36.74 4.32
N ASN A 626 22.72 -38.02 4.01
CA ASN A 626 23.99 -38.56 3.54
C ASN A 626 24.34 -38.07 2.12
N ALA A 627 23.33 -37.70 1.31
CA ALA A 627 23.52 -37.08 0.00
C ALA A 627 23.86 -35.58 0.10
N PHE A 628 23.55 -34.93 1.23
CA PHE A 628 23.80 -33.50 1.47
C PHE A 628 25.28 -33.11 1.24
N LYS A 629 26.23 -33.92 1.73
CA LYS A 629 27.67 -33.67 1.52
C LYS A 629 28.09 -33.76 0.05
N LYS A 630 27.59 -34.78 -0.66
CA LYS A 630 27.85 -34.96 -2.10
C LYS A 630 27.27 -33.80 -2.91
N TYR A 631 26.09 -33.32 -2.53
CA TYR A 631 25.47 -32.17 -3.15
C TYR A 631 26.17 -30.86 -2.82
N LEU A 632 26.60 -30.64 -1.58
CA LEU A 632 27.39 -29.46 -1.22
C LEU A 632 28.67 -29.35 -2.06
N ASN A 633 29.40 -30.45 -2.26
CA ASN A 633 30.61 -30.43 -3.09
C ASN A 633 30.29 -30.12 -4.58
N LEU A 634 29.21 -30.69 -5.12
CA LEU A 634 28.76 -30.37 -6.48
C LEU A 634 28.36 -28.88 -6.61
N LEU A 635 27.60 -28.37 -5.63
CA LEU A 635 27.14 -26.99 -5.63
C LEU A 635 28.30 -26.01 -5.46
N TYR A 636 29.27 -26.36 -4.62
CA TYR A 636 30.53 -25.64 -4.46
C TYR A 636 31.30 -25.56 -5.78
N THR A 637 31.61 -26.71 -6.38
CA THR A 637 32.39 -26.79 -7.64
C THR A 637 31.69 -26.08 -8.79
N SER A 638 30.36 -25.98 -8.77
CA SER A 638 29.58 -25.25 -9.76
C SER A 638 29.61 -23.73 -9.62
N LYS A 639 30.19 -23.20 -8.52
CA LYS A 639 30.29 -21.76 -8.23
C LYS A 639 28.96 -21.01 -8.39
N ILE A 640 27.87 -21.61 -7.90
CA ILE A 640 26.56 -20.93 -7.82
C ILE A 640 26.67 -19.75 -6.86
N GLY A 641 26.05 -18.62 -7.21
CA GLY A 641 26.08 -17.38 -6.44
C GLY A 641 25.54 -17.53 -5.03
N ALA A 642 24.37 -18.14 -4.87
CA ALA A 642 23.83 -18.50 -3.56
C ALA A 642 22.90 -19.72 -3.59
N ILE A 643 22.80 -20.38 -2.44
CA ILE A 643 22.09 -21.64 -2.25
C ILE A 643 21.26 -21.54 -0.96
N SER A 644 20.03 -22.03 -1.01
CA SER A 644 19.16 -22.12 0.17
C SER A 644 18.48 -23.47 0.28
N PHE A 645 18.49 -24.03 1.49
CA PHE A 645 17.93 -25.35 1.81
C PHE A 645 16.59 -25.28 2.56
N ARG A 646 15.83 -24.19 2.39
CA ARG A 646 14.55 -23.84 3.10
C ARG A 646 13.44 -24.91 3.13
N ASN A 647 13.63 -26.10 2.56
CA ASN A 647 12.64 -27.20 2.51
C ASN A 647 13.25 -28.57 2.91
N TYR A 648 14.25 -28.57 3.80
CA TYR A 648 14.85 -29.80 4.33
C TYR A 648 14.09 -30.37 5.51
#